data_AF-A0A2V7WEA5-F1
#
_entry.id   AF-A0A2V7WEA5-F1
#
_cell.length_a   1.000
_cell.length_b   1.000
_cell.length_c   1.000
_cell.angle_alpha   90.00
_cell.angle_beta   90.00
_cell.angle_gamma   90.00
#
_symmetry.space_group_name_H-M   'P 1'
#
loop_
_entity.id
_entity.type
_entity.pdbx_description
1 polymer ?
#
loop_
_entity_poly.entity_id
_entity_poly.type
_entity_poly.pdbx_seq_one_letter_code
_entity_poly.pdbx_strand_id
1 'polypeptide(L)'
;MLGDDIPAAHHMNRRFDPLIFGALGICLLIVVPCCVQRSDGSDSAEQAAASASFRLSNLKRPTSAGRVRFVAAGANLQDALDAAQTGDVLVLQAGASFTGPFTLRKKSGQGWIVIQSSALQQLPRAATRVGPSHSRLMPVLEAGDGSVLGTEPGAHHYWLTGLEIRPRPGAFLHNLVELGSAEASVEKLPHDIVFERCYLHGDPNRGTRRGIAMNSRSTAVVDSCLTDFKEVGADSQAIAGWNGSGPIIIANNDLQAAGENVMFGGADPSIKGLIPSDIEIRRNHFFKSLSWRMGDPAYAGTPWSVKNLLEFKSARHVVVDGNLFEYNWPQAQNGFAILFTVRNQDGNAPWSTVEDVTFTNNVVRHVAAGVNILGRDDIHPSGETQHILIRNNLFEDVGGGWGGGRLFQLLSGAADVVIEHNTAFQTESFVVGDGAPNTGFVFRNNIVQHQQYGLIGSGTGSGLPSLERYFPRAMMTGNAIVGGDASRYPPGNFFPASLEEVKFADIADGNYRLASSSHFRKKGTDGRDVGVDLDALAAAQGGSHPPIAHRENHAATLAKAFSGAGTPQHASLIAGGINLSGHSLALILFWGSLGLLIYIVIGYPLVIAGWAMVRPRPYQRGSIEPSVSVVIAAHNEVAHIGRKIANLLKLDYPPDRLEILVGSDGSTDGTLERLRAISEQRIRIFVLPDRRGKPAVLNRLVPKARGEIVVLADVRQEFDSQVLRALMRPFTDPQVGAVSGELVLNRNSSCNTVGDGAGAYWGYEKFIRSRESRIDSTVGATGAIYAIRRALFEPIPEDTILDDVLIPLRIARRGYRILFEPGARVCDLPPATAHQEFTRKVRTLAGNFQLFNREKWLLSPARNRLWWQTISHKALRLLFPPLQLTVLAANVALAATSTFYQFFLFLQILFYAGALAGCMLLRSQRKYWPVTFPYTFCLLSWATVVGFIRCNNGRQTVTWEKAEGFAVAGMGGIGVKSPETGDLPH
;
A
#
# COMPACT_ATOMS: atom_id res chain seq x y z
N MET A 1 -3.71 -41.22 60.71
CA MET A 1 -2.88 -42.39 60.35
C MET A 1 -2.15 -42.01 59.07
N LEU A 2 -0.82 -41.93 59.16
CA LEU A 2 0.21 -42.33 58.18
C LEU A 2 -0.14 -42.13 56.69
N GLY A 3 0.63 -41.44 55.86
CA GLY A 3 2.04 -41.07 55.91
C GLY A 3 2.53 -40.93 54.46
N ASP A 4 3.50 -40.03 54.28
CA ASP A 4 4.72 -40.18 53.48
C ASP A 4 4.68 -40.39 51.94
N ASP A 5 5.34 -39.43 51.27
CA ASP A 5 6.48 -39.59 50.35
C ASP A 5 6.35 -40.31 48.98
N ILE A 6 6.49 -39.52 47.89
CA ILE A 6 7.70 -39.36 47.01
C ILE A 6 8.62 -40.61 46.85
N PRO A 7 9.37 -40.95 45.75
CA PRO A 7 9.74 -40.22 44.49
C PRO A 7 9.87 -41.05 43.16
N ALA A 8 10.28 -40.35 42.07
CA ALA A 8 11.30 -40.74 41.05
C ALA A 8 11.03 -41.91 40.07
N ALA A 9 11.65 -42.05 38.89
CA ALA A 9 12.40 -41.22 37.94
C ALA A 9 12.75 -42.14 36.73
N HIS A 10 13.09 -41.54 35.58
CA HIS A 10 13.90 -42.11 34.47
C HIS A 10 13.29 -43.30 33.66
N HIS A 11 13.32 -43.39 32.31
CA HIS A 11 14.44 -43.22 31.37
C HIS A 11 13.94 -43.27 29.89
N MET A 12 14.62 -42.53 29.00
CA MET A 12 14.97 -42.82 27.59
C MET A 12 14.16 -43.83 26.75
N ASN A 13 13.66 -43.44 25.56
CA ASN A 13 14.42 -43.52 24.29
C ASN A 13 13.56 -43.17 23.05
N ARG A 14 14.13 -42.31 22.19
CA ARG A 14 14.16 -42.33 20.71
C ARG A 14 12.93 -42.82 19.93
N ARG A 15 12.39 -41.97 19.05
CA ARG A 15 12.63 -42.05 17.59
C ARG A 15 12.06 -40.84 16.82
N PHE A 16 12.79 -40.49 15.77
CA PHE A 16 12.56 -39.48 14.75
C PHE A 16 11.40 -39.83 13.80
N ASP A 17 10.60 -38.81 13.45
CA ASP A 17 10.00 -38.46 12.14
C ASP A 17 9.19 -39.51 11.33
N PRO A 18 8.39 -39.13 10.28
CA PRO A 18 7.99 -37.78 9.81
C PRO A 18 6.50 -37.67 9.33
N LEU A 19 6.16 -36.48 8.84
CA LEU A 19 5.28 -36.19 7.69
C LEU A 19 3.76 -36.25 7.85
N ILE A 20 3.22 -35.03 7.88
CA ILE A 20 1.86 -34.61 7.55
C ILE A 20 1.65 -34.70 6.04
N PHE A 21 0.58 -35.39 5.61
CA PHE A 21 -0.14 -35.14 4.37
C PHE A 21 -1.59 -35.64 4.50
N GLY A 22 -2.55 -34.83 4.04
CA GLY A 22 -3.81 -35.32 3.45
C GLY A 22 -5.08 -35.33 4.30
N ALA A 23 -5.86 -34.23 4.17
CA ALA A 23 -7.27 -34.16 3.75
C ALA A 23 -8.40 -35.07 4.33
N LEU A 24 -9.61 -34.48 4.28
CA LEU A 24 -10.97 -34.99 4.58
C LEU A 24 -11.29 -35.05 6.09
N GLY A 25 -12.29 -34.35 6.63
CA GLY A 25 -13.60 -33.97 6.10
C GLY A 25 -14.65 -34.85 6.78
N ILE A 26 -15.50 -34.27 7.64
CA ILE A 26 -16.92 -34.62 7.88
C ILE A 26 -17.48 -33.78 9.05
N CYS A 27 -18.71 -33.32 8.83
CA CYS A 27 -19.57 -32.49 9.66
C CYS A 27 -19.93 -33.10 11.03
N LEU A 28 -20.24 -32.25 12.01
CA LEU A 28 -21.46 -32.44 12.79
C LEU A 28 -22.07 -31.10 13.23
N LEU A 29 -23.35 -30.97 12.93
CA LEU A 29 -24.27 -29.88 13.24
C LEU A 29 -24.49 -29.70 14.76
N ILE A 30 -24.58 -28.45 15.21
CA ILE A 30 -25.49 -28.07 16.29
C ILE A 30 -26.28 -26.84 15.83
N VAL A 31 -27.57 -27.06 15.62
CA VAL A 31 -28.59 -26.05 15.34
C VAL A 31 -29.06 -25.47 16.67
N VAL A 32 -29.02 -24.15 16.82
CA VAL A 32 -29.85 -23.40 17.77
C VAL A 32 -30.50 -22.25 17.00
N PRO A 33 -31.84 -22.21 16.88
CA PRO A 33 -32.54 -21.13 16.20
C PRO A 33 -32.74 -19.97 17.17
N CYS A 34 -32.09 -18.83 16.91
CA CYS A 34 -32.48 -17.57 17.55
C CYS A 34 -33.47 -16.84 16.63
N CYS A 35 -34.69 -16.69 17.13
CA CYS A 35 -35.74 -15.81 16.61
C CYS A 35 -35.17 -14.45 16.21
N VAL A 36 -35.33 -14.08 14.94
CA VAL A 36 -35.31 -12.68 14.51
C VAL A 36 -36.67 -12.10 14.87
N GLN A 37 -36.73 -11.31 15.94
CA GLN A 37 -37.83 -10.37 16.15
C GLN A 37 -37.74 -9.30 15.07
N ARG A 38 -38.74 -9.28 14.18
CA ARG A 38 -39.09 -8.08 13.40
C ARG A 38 -39.58 -7.02 14.39
N SER A 39 -38.84 -5.93 14.49
CA SER A 39 -39.37 -4.66 15.02
C SER A 39 -39.65 -3.72 13.85
N ASP A 40 -40.87 -3.18 13.89
CA ASP A 40 -41.30 -1.86 13.41
C ASP A 40 -41.57 -1.68 11.90
N GLY A 41 -42.85 -1.89 11.55
CA GLY A 41 -43.44 -1.65 10.23
C GLY A 41 -43.88 -0.21 9.96
N SER A 42 -43.43 0.78 10.74
CA SER A 42 -43.70 2.22 10.48
C SER A 42 -42.54 2.94 9.80
N ASP A 43 -41.28 2.61 10.14
CA ASP A 43 -40.09 3.30 9.59
C ASP A 43 -39.80 2.93 8.13
N SER A 44 -40.22 1.74 7.68
CA SER A 44 -39.97 1.24 6.32
C SER A 44 -40.82 1.94 5.25
N ALA A 45 -42.01 2.41 5.58
CA ALA A 45 -42.89 3.13 4.65
C ALA A 45 -42.44 4.58 4.43
N GLU A 46 -41.93 5.24 5.49
CA GLU A 46 -41.43 6.62 5.43
C GLU A 46 -40.07 6.71 4.70
N GLN A 47 -39.17 5.74 4.93
CA GLN A 47 -37.94 5.59 4.13
C GLN A 47 -38.24 5.25 2.66
N ALA A 48 -39.22 4.38 2.39
CA ALA A 48 -39.61 4.05 1.02
C ALA A 48 -40.25 5.25 0.30
N ALA A 49 -41.06 6.06 0.98
CA ALA A 49 -41.66 7.28 0.43
C ALA A 49 -40.63 8.39 0.20
N ALA A 50 -39.68 8.57 1.13
CA ALA A 50 -38.55 9.50 0.97
C ALA A 50 -37.63 9.08 -0.19
N SER A 51 -37.29 7.79 -0.30
CA SER A 51 -36.53 7.20 -1.43
C SER A 51 -37.28 7.31 -2.78
N ALA A 52 -38.61 7.26 -2.78
CA ALA A 52 -39.42 7.51 -3.97
C ALA A 52 -39.42 8.98 -4.41
N SER A 53 -39.35 9.94 -3.47
CA SER A 53 -39.35 11.38 -3.76
C SER A 53 -38.02 11.86 -4.36
N PHE A 54 -36.91 11.27 -3.95
CA PHE A 54 -35.56 11.61 -4.39
C PHE A 54 -35.07 10.68 -5.51
N ARG A 55 -35.84 10.66 -6.60
CA ARG A 55 -35.49 9.99 -7.87
C ARG A 55 -35.33 11.01 -8.97
N LEU A 56 -34.50 10.71 -9.99
CA LEU A 56 -34.25 11.65 -11.08
C LEU A 56 -35.56 12.11 -11.76
N SER A 57 -36.53 11.22 -11.92
CA SER A 57 -37.84 11.54 -12.53
C SER A 57 -38.68 12.55 -11.73
N ASN A 58 -38.44 12.62 -10.42
CA ASN A 58 -39.22 13.41 -9.47
C ASN A 58 -38.48 14.68 -9.04
N LEU A 59 -37.18 14.76 -9.32
CA LEU A 59 -36.34 15.91 -8.99
C LEU A 59 -36.78 17.14 -9.80
N LYS A 60 -37.41 18.09 -9.11
CA LYS A 60 -37.84 19.37 -9.68
C LYS A 60 -37.45 20.50 -8.77
N ARG A 61 -36.96 21.60 -9.36
CA ARG A 61 -36.61 22.78 -8.58
C ARG A 61 -37.85 23.27 -7.83
N PRO A 62 -37.76 23.51 -6.51
CA PRO A 62 -38.87 23.97 -5.71
C PRO A 62 -39.31 25.37 -6.14
N THR A 63 -40.63 25.59 -6.18
CA THR A 63 -41.20 26.94 -6.19
C THR A 63 -41.01 27.56 -4.81
N SER A 64 -40.20 28.62 -4.73
CA SER A 64 -39.99 29.34 -3.47
C SER A 64 -41.20 30.22 -3.14
N ALA A 65 -41.64 30.14 -1.88
CA ALA A 65 -42.68 31.00 -1.29
C ALA A 65 -42.13 31.97 -0.24
N GLY A 66 -40.81 31.95 -0.01
CA GLY A 66 -40.11 32.75 1.01
C GLY A 66 -39.55 34.06 0.46
N ARG A 67 -38.62 34.67 1.20
CA ARG A 67 -38.00 35.95 0.83
C ARG A 67 -36.91 35.74 -0.21
N VAL A 68 -36.84 36.66 -1.17
CA VAL A 68 -35.71 36.79 -2.09
C VAL A 68 -34.70 37.77 -1.49
N ARG A 69 -33.45 37.32 -1.29
CA ARG A 69 -32.35 38.14 -0.77
C ARG A 69 -31.26 38.24 -1.81
N PHE A 70 -30.96 39.44 -2.26
CA PHE A 70 -29.84 39.70 -3.15
C PHE A 70 -28.55 39.84 -2.35
N VAL A 71 -27.52 39.12 -2.75
CA VAL A 71 -26.19 39.12 -2.14
C VAL A 71 -25.20 39.64 -3.17
N ALA A 72 -24.85 40.93 -3.03
CA ALA A 72 -23.98 41.64 -3.96
C ALA A 72 -22.49 41.30 -3.73
N ALA A 73 -21.64 41.66 -4.69
CA ALA A 73 -20.19 41.56 -4.55
C ALA A 73 -19.70 42.26 -3.27
N GLY A 74 -18.81 41.60 -2.52
CA GLY A 74 -18.28 42.10 -1.25
C GLY A 74 -19.20 41.91 -0.04
N ALA A 75 -20.44 41.43 -0.22
CA ALA A 75 -21.30 41.04 0.89
C ALA A 75 -20.80 39.74 1.56
N ASN A 76 -21.10 39.58 2.85
CA ASN A 76 -20.80 38.35 3.58
C ASN A 76 -21.85 37.27 3.26
N LEU A 77 -21.47 36.28 2.44
CA LEU A 77 -22.35 35.16 2.09
C LEU A 77 -22.68 34.27 3.31
N GLN A 78 -21.77 34.11 4.28
CA GLN A 78 -22.08 33.30 5.47
C GLN A 78 -23.20 33.94 6.30
N ASP A 79 -23.20 35.27 6.47
CA ASP A 79 -24.27 35.97 7.19
C ASP A 79 -25.63 35.79 6.46
N ALA A 80 -25.62 35.78 5.12
CA ALA A 80 -26.82 35.51 4.33
C ALA A 80 -27.32 34.07 4.50
N LEU A 81 -26.42 33.08 4.53
CA LEU A 81 -26.75 31.67 4.81
C LEU A 81 -27.30 31.50 6.24
N ASP A 82 -26.71 32.19 7.21
CA ASP A 82 -27.12 32.14 8.62
C ASP A 82 -28.50 32.78 8.80
N ALA A 83 -28.79 33.88 8.09
CA ALA A 83 -30.08 34.56 8.12
C ALA A 83 -31.19 33.86 7.30
N ALA A 84 -30.85 33.03 6.31
CA ALA A 84 -31.81 32.36 5.46
C ALA A 84 -32.76 31.43 6.25
N GLN A 85 -34.03 31.42 5.88
CA GLN A 85 -35.05 30.52 6.42
C GLN A 85 -35.55 29.57 5.33
N THR A 86 -36.14 28.45 5.73
CA THR A 86 -36.72 27.49 4.78
C THR A 86 -37.75 28.18 3.88
N GLY A 87 -37.62 27.99 2.57
CA GLY A 87 -38.41 28.68 1.55
C GLY A 87 -37.73 29.92 0.94
N ASP A 88 -36.67 30.48 1.53
CA ASP A 88 -35.98 31.67 0.99
C ASP A 88 -35.18 31.37 -0.30
N VAL A 89 -34.94 32.42 -1.10
CA VAL A 89 -33.99 32.42 -2.23
C VAL A 89 -32.86 33.40 -1.97
N LEU A 90 -31.62 32.92 -1.98
CA LEU A 90 -30.42 33.74 -2.01
C LEU A 90 -29.98 33.91 -3.47
N VAL A 91 -30.03 35.14 -3.97
CA VAL A 91 -29.61 35.50 -5.34
C VAL A 91 -28.24 36.15 -5.27
N LEU A 92 -27.21 35.39 -5.65
CA LEU A 92 -25.82 35.80 -5.66
C LEU A 92 -25.47 36.50 -6.97
N GLN A 93 -24.79 37.64 -6.89
CA GLN A 93 -24.37 38.39 -8.06
C GLN A 93 -23.43 37.56 -8.97
N ALA A 94 -23.84 37.33 -10.22
CA ALA A 94 -23.02 36.66 -11.23
C ALA A 94 -21.67 37.38 -11.44
N GLY A 95 -20.59 36.61 -11.59
CA GLY A 95 -19.23 37.13 -11.76
C GLY A 95 -18.59 37.68 -10.48
N ALA A 96 -19.31 37.74 -9.35
CA ALA A 96 -18.72 38.09 -8.06
C ALA A 96 -18.04 36.88 -7.41
N SER A 97 -16.95 37.14 -6.69
CA SER A 97 -16.28 36.14 -5.84
C SER A 97 -16.68 36.31 -4.38
N PHE A 98 -17.05 35.20 -3.74
CA PHE A 98 -17.35 35.09 -2.32
C PHE A 98 -16.33 34.16 -1.67
N THR A 99 -15.58 34.70 -0.71
CA THR A 99 -14.52 33.97 -0.01
C THR A 99 -15.07 33.32 1.25
N GLY A 100 -15.03 31.98 1.29
CA GLY A 100 -15.38 31.14 2.42
C GLY A 100 -14.18 30.83 3.33
N PRO A 101 -14.20 29.69 4.04
CA PRO A 101 -15.14 28.56 3.89
C PRO A 101 -16.58 28.89 4.32
N PHE A 102 -17.56 28.21 3.72
CA PHE A 102 -18.99 28.38 4.01
C PHE A 102 -19.60 27.12 4.64
N THR A 103 -20.54 27.30 5.56
CA THR A 103 -21.31 26.22 6.19
C THR A 103 -22.80 26.35 5.90
N LEU A 104 -23.38 25.32 5.30
CA LEU A 104 -24.81 25.12 5.22
C LEU A 104 -25.33 24.71 6.60
N ARG A 105 -26.21 25.54 7.18
CA ARG A 105 -26.72 25.35 8.54
C ARG A 105 -27.88 24.36 8.57
N LYS A 106 -28.08 23.71 9.72
CA LYS A 106 -29.36 23.09 10.02
C LYS A 106 -30.42 24.17 10.25
N LYS A 107 -31.59 24.02 9.63
CA LYS A 107 -32.72 24.96 9.72
C LYS A 107 -33.96 24.24 10.22
N SER A 108 -34.92 24.98 10.77
CA SER A 108 -36.22 24.43 11.13
C SER A 108 -37.17 24.40 9.93
N GLY A 109 -38.04 23.38 9.88
CA GLY A 109 -39.02 23.19 8.79
C GLY A 109 -38.50 22.31 7.64
N GLN A 110 -39.34 22.13 6.61
CA GLN A 110 -39.08 21.22 5.47
C GLN A 110 -39.05 21.97 4.11
N GLY A 111 -38.96 23.30 4.13
CA GLY A 111 -38.92 24.11 2.90
C GLY A 111 -37.50 24.25 2.35
N TRP A 112 -37.37 24.36 1.03
CA TRP A 112 -36.08 24.51 0.37
C TRP A 112 -35.50 25.91 0.47
N ILE A 113 -34.20 26.01 0.72
CA ILE A 113 -33.41 27.23 0.53
C ILE A 113 -32.75 27.14 -0.83
N VAL A 114 -33.06 28.08 -1.73
CA VAL A 114 -32.48 28.12 -3.06
C VAL A 114 -31.33 29.12 -3.08
N ILE A 115 -30.14 28.69 -3.49
CA ILE A 115 -28.96 29.54 -3.67
C ILE A 115 -28.67 29.58 -5.17
N GLN A 116 -28.81 30.74 -5.79
CA GLN A 116 -28.74 30.85 -7.25
C GLN A 116 -27.93 32.04 -7.75
N SER A 117 -27.39 31.91 -8.97
CA SER A 117 -26.87 33.05 -9.71
C SER A 117 -27.95 34.07 -10.08
N SER A 118 -27.61 35.36 -10.06
CA SER A 118 -28.43 36.44 -10.61
C SER A 118 -28.59 36.37 -12.13
N ALA A 119 -27.75 35.61 -12.83
CA ALA A 119 -27.80 35.38 -14.27
C ALA A 119 -28.32 33.98 -14.66
N LEU A 120 -29.05 33.31 -13.75
CA LEU A 120 -29.53 31.92 -13.94
C LEU A 120 -30.31 31.69 -15.24
N GLN A 121 -31.06 32.68 -15.72
CA GLN A 121 -31.86 32.60 -16.94
C GLN A 121 -31.01 32.61 -18.23
N GLN A 122 -29.74 33.04 -18.12
CA GLN A 122 -28.79 33.04 -19.24
C GLN A 122 -27.98 31.73 -19.29
N LEU A 123 -28.00 30.92 -18.23
CA LEU A 123 -27.42 29.59 -18.24
C LEU A 123 -28.28 28.63 -19.07
N PRO A 124 -27.68 27.55 -19.62
CA PRO A 124 -28.41 26.49 -20.30
C PRO A 124 -29.66 26.06 -19.53
N ARG A 125 -30.74 25.79 -20.25
CA ARG A 125 -31.99 25.29 -19.66
C ARG A 125 -31.73 23.99 -18.88
N ALA A 126 -32.60 23.69 -17.91
CA ALA A 126 -32.56 22.41 -17.21
C ALA A 126 -32.54 21.23 -18.20
N ALA A 127 -31.87 20.14 -17.81
CA ALA A 127 -31.47 19.00 -18.64
C ALA A 127 -30.37 19.30 -19.69
N THR A 128 -29.72 20.47 -19.63
CA THR A 128 -28.54 20.80 -20.44
C THR A 128 -27.38 21.14 -19.51
N ARG A 129 -26.24 20.46 -19.70
CA ARG A 129 -25.08 20.64 -18.83
C ARG A 129 -24.47 22.02 -18.96
N VAL A 130 -24.04 22.57 -17.83
CA VAL A 130 -23.11 23.69 -17.83
C VAL A 130 -21.67 23.20 -18.09
N GLY A 131 -20.76 24.15 -18.28
CA GLY A 131 -19.34 23.89 -18.49
C GLY A 131 -18.53 25.17 -18.30
N PRO A 132 -17.19 25.10 -18.42
CA PRO A 132 -16.29 26.21 -18.06
C PRO A 132 -16.59 27.53 -18.79
N SER A 133 -17.12 27.48 -20.01
CA SER A 133 -17.52 28.66 -20.80
C SER A 133 -18.61 29.51 -20.12
N HIS A 134 -19.38 28.91 -19.20
CA HIS A 134 -20.48 29.57 -18.50
C HIS A 134 -20.05 30.24 -17.19
N SER A 135 -18.79 30.08 -16.75
CA SER A 135 -18.24 30.62 -15.50
C SER A 135 -18.58 32.11 -15.26
N ARG A 136 -18.54 32.95 -16.31
CA ARG A 136 -18.85 34.39 -16.22
C ARG A 136 -20.29 34.69 -15.78
N LEU A 137 -21.21 33.73 -15.93
CA LEU A 137 -22.62 33.83 -15.52
C LEU A 137 -22.85 33.27 -14.11
N MET A 138 -21.80 32.82 -13.43
CA MET A 138 -21.88 32.20 -12.11
C MET A 138 -21.18 33.08 -11.08
N PRO A 139 -21.73 33.22 -9.85
CA PRO A 139 -20.93 33.66 -8.72
C PRO A 139 -19.90 32.57 -8.40
N VAL A 140 -18.71 33.00 -7.99
CA VAL A 140 -17.63 32.11 -7.55
C VAL A 140 -17.68 31.99 -6.03
N LEU A 141 -17.78 30.77 -5.53
CA LEU A 141 -17.55 30.44 -4.13
C LEU A 141 -16.13 29.85 -4.04
N GLU A 142 -15.27 30.43 -3.21
CA GLU A 142 -13.88 29.99 -3.10
C GLU A 142 -13.32 30.01 -1.67
N ALA A 143 -12.35 29.15 -1.38
CA ALA A 143 -11.66 29.08 -0.09
C ALA A 143 -10.18 28.75 -0.29
N GLY A 144 -9.31 29.19 0.63
CA GLY A 144 -7.88 28.86 0.56
C GLY A 144 -7.46 27.64 1.38
N ASP A 145 -8.32 27.19 2.27
CA ASP A 145 -8.14 26.07 3.20
C ASP A 145 -9.50 25.44 3.54
N GLY A 146 -9.47 24.27 4.19
CA GLY A 146 -10.68 23.51 4.53
C GLY A 146 -11.44 23.03 3.28
N SER A 147 -12.75 23.24 3.30
CA SER A 147 -13.70 22.95 2.22
C SER A 147 -14.42 24.26 1.86
N VAL A 148 -14.68 24.51 0.58
CA VAL A 148 -15.41 25.73 0.18
C VAL A 148 -16.82 25.73 0.74
N LEU A 149 -17.48 24.58 0.67
CA LEU A 149 -18.81 24.36 1.23
C LEU A 149 -18.79 23.13 2.15
N GLY A 150 -19.22 23.29 3.39
CA GLY A 150 -19.45 22.21 4.35
C GLY A 150 -20.88 22.22 4.87
N THR A 151 -21.28 21.12 5.51
CA THR A 151 -22.60 21.02 6.17
C THR A 151 -22.46 20.88 7.68
N GLU A 152 -23.33 21.55 8.43
CA GLU A 152 -23.62 21.18 9.82
C GLU A 152 -24.31 19.80 9.87
N PRO A 153 -24.13 18.99 10.94
CA PRO A 153 -24.88 17.75 11.11
C PRO A 153 -26.40 17.97 11.02
N GLY A 154 -27.05 17.23 10.14
CA GLY A 154 -28.48 17.33 9.84
C GLY A 154 -28.87 18.59 9.05
N ALA A 155 -27.93 19.30 8.41
CA ALA A 155 -28.26 20.35 7.46
C ALA A 155 -29.06 19.78 6.28
N HIS A 156 -30.11 20.48 5.86
CA HIS A 156 -31.01 19.94 4.86
C HIS A 156 -31.74 20.94 3.98
N HIS A 157 -32.27 20.44 2.86
CA HIS A 157 -33.14 21.17 1.93
C HIS A 157 -32.45 22.38 1.29
N TYR A 158 -31.26 22.16 0.72
CA TYR A 158 -30.50 23.20 0.00
C TYR A 158 -30.46 22.91 -1.50
N TRP A 159 -30.88 23.89 -2.30
CA TRP A 159 -30.82 23.81 -3.76
C TRP A 159 -29.83 24.84 -4.30
N LEU A 160 -28.64 24.38 -4.70
CA LEU A 160 -27.58 25.21 -5.25
C LEU A 160 -27.64 25.16 -6.77
N THR A 161 -27.76 26.31 -7.44
CA THR A 161 -27.85 26.35 -8.90
C THR A 161 -27.12 27.49 -9.59
N GLY A 162 -26.40 27.16 -10.66
CA GLY A 162 -25.66 28.16 -11.43
C GLY A 162 -24.46 28.74 -10.68
N LEU A 163 -23.78 27.94 -9.85
CA LEU A 163 -22.66 28.38 -9.03
C LEU A 163 -21.34 27.81 -9.56
N GLU A 164 -20.28 28.61 -9.51
CA GLU A 164 -18.91 28.12 -9.65
C GLU A 164 -18.33 27.91 -8.24
N ILE A 165 -17.71 26.76 -8.00
CA ILE A 165 -17.10 26.42 -6.72
C ILE A 165 -15.67 25.96 -7.02
N ARG A 166 -14.68 26.59 -6.39
CA ARG A 166 -13.26 26.29 -6.65
C ARG A 166 -12.35 26.64 -5.47
N PRO A 167 -11.13 26.09 -5.37
CA PRO A 167 -10.14 26.64 -4.46
C PRO A 167 -9.75 28.07 -4.89
N ARG A 168 -9.26 28.88 -3.96
CA ARG A 168 -8.56 30.11 -4.32
C ARG A 168 -7.37 29.77 -5.23
N PRO A 169 -7.04 30.61 -6.24
CA PRO A 169 -5.93 30.34 -7.15
C PRO A 169 -4.64 29.98 -6.41
N GLY A 170 -4.02 28.85 -6.78
CA GLY A 170 -2.80 28.34 -6.19
C GLY A 170 -2.97 27.55 -4.88
N ALA A 171 -4.18 27.47 -4.32
CA ALA A 171 -4.49 26.64 -3.17
C ALA A 171 -4.82 25.20 -3.58
N PHE A 172 -4.59 24.27 -2.67
CA PHE A 172 -4.97 22.86 -2.81
C PHE A 172 -5.89 22.49 -1.66
N LEU A 173 -7.08 21.95 -1.98
CA LEU A 173 -8.05 21.50 -0.99
C LEU A 173 -8.20 19.98 -1.04
N HIS A 174 -8.56 19.39 0.10
CA HIS A 174 -8.83 17.96 0.21
C HIS A 174 -10.24 17.61 -0.25
N ASN A 175 -11.21 18.43 0.13
CA ASN A 175 -12.58 18.38 -0.37
C ASN A 175 -12.95 19.80 -0.81
N LEU A 176 -13.55 19.94 -1.98
CA LEU A 176 -14.12 21.22 -2.39
C LEU A 176 -15.47 21.43 -1.71
N VAL A 177 -16.28 20.38 -1.67
CA VAL A 177 -17.54 20.28 -0.93
C VAL A 177 -17.49 19.07 0.01
N GLU A 178 -17.88 19.28 1.26
CA GLU A 178 -17.94 18.25 2.29
C GLU A 178 -19.35 18.15 2.86
N LEU A 179 -20.09 17.15 2.38
CA LEU A 179 -21.43 16.82 2.86
C LEU A 179 -21.30 15.68 3.86
N GLY A 180 -21.39 16.01 5.14
CA GLY A 180 -21.19 15.06 6.22
C GLY A 180 -19.76 14.55 6.29
N SER A 181 -19.45 13.91 7.40
CA SER A 181 -18.12 13.43 7.74
C SER A 181 -18.20 12.04 8.39
N ALA A 182 -18.01 11.97 9.70
CA ALA A 182 -18.02 10.76 10.51
C ALA A 182 -19.20 10.76 11.49
N GLU A 183 -20.37 11.24 11.07
CA GLU A 183 -21.58 11.19 11.90
C GLU A 183 -21.84 9.75 12.37
N ALA A 184 -22.28 9.62 13.62
CA ALA A 184 -22.47 8.32 14.25
C ALA A 184 -23.85 7.70 14.01
N SER A 185 -24.77 8.42 13.34
CA SER A 185 -26.12 7.94 13.04
C SER A 185 -26.68 8.60 11.78
N VAL A 186 -27.63 7.93 11.12
CA VAL A 186 -28.21 8.35 9.83
C VAL A 186 -28.99 9.66 9.96
N GLU A 187 -29.61 9.91 11.12
CA GLU A 187 -30.43 11.10 11.40
C GLU A 187 -29.59 12.38 11.48
N LYS A 188 -28.28 12.24 11.69
CA LYS A 188 -27.32 13.35 11.71
C LYS A 188 -26.68 13.62 10.36
N LEU A 189 -26.83 12.73 9.39
CA LEU A 189 -26.32 12.97 8.05
C LEU A 189 -27.07 14.15 7.41
N PRO A 190 -26.38 15.02 6.66
CA PRO A 190 -27.07 16.03 5.86
C PRO A 190 -27.92 15.36 4.77
N HIS A 191 -28.99 16.03 4.35
CA HIS A 191 -29.96 15.43 3.43
C HIS A 191 -30.69 16.46 2.58
N ASP A 192 -31.20 16.04 1.43
CA ASP A 192 -31.93 16.85 0.46
C ASP A 192 -31.10 18.05 -0.01
N ILE A 193 -29.88 17.74 -0.50
CA ILE A 193 -28.95 18.73 -1.05
C ILE A 193 -28.83 18.51 -2.56
N VAL A 194 -29.03 19.56 -3.34
CA VAL A 194 -29.02 19.50 -4.80
C VAL A 194 -28.02 20.50 -5.37
N PHE A 195 -27.13 20.01 -6.24
CA PHE A 195 -26.28 20.81 -7.10
C PHE A 195 -26.82 20.69 -8.52
N GLU A 196 -27.39 21.77 -9.04
CA GLU A 196 -27.98 21.81 -10.38
C GLU A 196 -27.27 22.86 -11.24
N ARG A 197 -26.71 22.48 -12.38
CA ARG A 197 -26.03 23.42 -13.29
C ARG A 197 -24.89 24.19 -12.59
N CYS A 198 -24.08 23.48 -11.81
CA CYS A 198 -22.93 24.03 -11.11
C CYS A 198 -21.61 23.64 -11.81
N TYR A 199 -20.60 24.49 -11.71
CA TYR A 199 -19.24 24.21 -12.15
C TYR A 199 -18.31 24.09 -10.94
N LEU A 200 -17.93 22.87 -10.60
CA LEU A 200 -17.01 22.59 -9.51
C LEU A 200 -15.68 22.19 -10.11
N HIS A 201 -14.58 22.83 -9.71
CA HIS A 201 -13.29 22.41 -10.22
C HIS A 201 -12.14 22.63 -9.24
N GLY A 202 -11.11 21.80 -9.36
CA GLY A 202 -9.82 22.02 -8.70
C GLY A 202 -9.03 23.16 -9.32
N ASP A 203 -7.90 23.50 -8.69
CA ASP A 203 -6.94 24.41 -9.32
C ASP A 203 -6.32 23.74 -10.57
N PRO A 204 -6.24 24.41 -11.72
CA PRO A 204 -5.75 23.78 -12.94
C PRO A 204 -4.31 23.23 -12.84
N ASN A 205 -3.47 23.80 -11.98
CA ASN A 205 -2.07 23.43 -11.82
C ASN A 205 -1.81 22.54 -10.60
N ARG A 206 -2.50 22.78 -9.49
CA ARG A 206 -2.35 22.02 -8.23
C ARG A 206 -3.32 20.85 -8.12
N GLY A 207 -4.49 20.97 -8.74
CA GLY A 207 -5.63 20.10 -8.54
C GLY A 207 -6.39 20.40 -7.25
N THR A 208 -7.25 19.45 -6.90
CA THR A 208 -7.95 19.31 -5.62
C THR A 208 -8.21 17.82 -5.45
N ARG A 209 -8.13 17.28 -4.23
CA ARG A 209 -8.29 15.84 -4.06
C ARG A 209 -9.71 15.39 -4.40
N ARG A 210 -10.73 16.02 -3.82
CA ARG A 210 -12.14 15.68 -4.08
C ARG A 210 -13.01 16.85 -4.44
N GLY A 211 -13.91 16.64 -5.40
CA GLY A 211 -15.02 17.55 -5.67
C GLY A 211 -16.03 17.52 -4.54
N ILE A 212 -16.78 16.42 -4.43
CA ILE A 212 -17.79 16.26 -3.37
C ILE A 212 -17.48 15.02 -2.55
N ALA A 213 -17.19 15.20 -1.25
CA ALA A 213 -17.31 14.13 -0.26
C ALA A 213 -18.80 14.01 0.11
N MET A 214 -19.46 12.99 -0.42
CA MET A 214 -20.92 12.82 -0.46
C MET A 214 -21.40 11.85 0.64
N ASN A 215 -21.16 12.21 1.90
CA ASN A 215 -21.62 11.43 3.07
C ASN A 215 -22.96 11.96 3.58
N SER A 216 -24.00 11.81 2.74
CA SER A 216 -25.35 12.34 2.99
C SER A 216 -26.42 11.26 2.94
N ARG A 217 -27.59 11.54 3.53
CA ARG A 217 -28.80 10.71 3.37
C ARG A 217 -29.54 10.99 2.06
N SER A 218 -29.45 12.17 1.47
CA SER A 218 -29.92 12.38 0.08
C SER A 218 -29.16 13.53 -0.58
N THR A 219 -28.55 13.27 -1.75
CA THR A 219 -27.86 14.28 -2.54
C THR A 219 -28.01 14.05 -4.04
N ALA A 220 -28.22 15.13 -4.80
CA ALA A 220 -28.26 15.10 -6.25
C ALA A 220 -27.23 16.06 -6.85
N VAL A 221 -26.53 15.59 -7.89
CA VAL A 221 -25.66 16.40 -8.73
C VAL A 221 -26.16 16.22 -10.15
N VAL A 222 -26.70 17.30 -10.74
CA VAL A 222 -27.36 17.25 -12.03
C VAL A 222 -26.95 18.39 -12.95
N ASP A 223 -26.86 18.12 -14.24
CA ASP A 223 -26.55 19.10 -15.29
C ASP A 223 -25.25 19.89 -15.03
N SER A 224 -24.30 19.30 -14.30
CA SER A 224 -23.14 19.99 -13.74
C SER A 224 -21.82 19.55 -14.37
N CYS A 225 -20.76 20.33 -14.15
CA CYS A 225 -19.41 20.05 -14.61
C CYS A 225 -18.45 19.99 -13.42
N LEU A 226 -17.74 18.88 -13.26
CA LEU A 226 -16.84 18.58 -12.15
C LEU A 226 -15.45 18.20 -12.73
N THR A 227 -14.46 19.10 -12.67
CA THR A 227 -13.14 18.89 -13.32
C THR A 227 -11.93 19.19 -12.44
N ASP A 228 -10.73 18.80 -12.92
CA ASP A 228 -9.44 19.09 -12.26
C ASP A 228 -9.26 18.48 -10.86
N PHE A 229 -9.92 17.36 -10.59
CA PHE A 229 -9.68 16.60 -9.36
C PHE A 229 -8.51 15.63 -9.53
N LYS A 230 -7.35 16.02 -9.02
CA LYS A 230 -6.07 15.35 -9.28
C LYS A 230 -5.07 15.61 -8.16
N GLU A 231 -4.32 14.59 -7.79
CA GLU A 231 -3.24 14.66 -6.82
C GLU A 231 -2.15 13.64 -7.16
N VAL A 232 -0.90 13.96 -6.84
CA VAL A 232 0.22 13.02 -6.97
C VAL A 232 0.33 12.18 -5.70
N GLY A 233 0.33 10.85 -5.85
CA GLY A 233 0.54 9.92 -4.75
C GLY A 233 -0.67 9.66 -3.87
N ALA A 234 -1.86 10.17 -4.22
CA ALA A 234 -3.11 9.93 -3.51
C ALA A 234 -4.29 9.75 -4.48
N ASP A 235 -5.33 9.09 -4.00
CA ASP A 235 -6.58 8.91 -4.72
C ASP A 235 -7.35 10.23 -4.76
N SER A 236 -7.89 10.59 -5.92
CA SER A 236 -8.61 11.85 -6.15
C SER A 236 -9.89 11.59 -6.93
N GLN A 237 -10.99 12.25 -6.57
CA GLN A 237 -12.32 11.95 -7.12
C GLN A 237 -13.16 13.18 -7.44
N ALA A 238 -14.00 13.09 -8.46
CA ALA A 238 -15.01 14.13 -8.67
C ALA A 238 -16.10 13.99 -7.59
N ILE A 239 -16.55 12.76 -7.32
CA ILE A 239 -17.50 12.45 -6.25
C ILE A 239 -17.03 11.18 -5.52
N ALA A 240 -17.02 11.22 -4.19
CA ALA A 240 -16.78 10.04 -3.37
C ALA A 240 -17.67 10.02 -2.13
N GLY A 241 -18.22 8.87 -1.75
CA GLY A 241 -19.02 8.72 -0.53
C GLY A 241 -18.79 7.36 0.15
N TRP A 242 -18.77 7.34 1.48
CA TRP A 242 -18.56 6.09 2.25
C TRP A 242 -19.44 6.01 3.50
N ASN A 243 -19.81 7.14 4.09
CA ASN A 243 -20.63 7.23 5.30
C ASN A 243 -22.06 7.76 5.04
N GLY A 244 -22.46 7.90 3.78
CA GLY A 244 -23.81 8.32 3.38
C GLY A 244 -24.72 7.13 3.08
N SER A 245 -25.97 7.15 3.55
CA SER A 245 -26.93 6.07 3.32
C SER A 245 -27.53 6.06 1.91
N GLY A 246 -27.62 7.24 1.27
CA GLY A 246 -28.45 7.45 0.08
C GLY A 246 -29.96 7.52 0.38
N PRO A 247 -30.79 7.90 -0.62
CA PRO A 247 -30.53 7.82 -2.07
C PRO A 247 -29.59 8.88 -2.66
N ILE A 248 -28.96 8.57 -3.79
CA ILE A 248 -28.00 9.47 -4.47
C ILE A 248 -28.32 9.56 -5.96
N ILE A 249 -28.30 10.78 -6.51
CA ILE A 249 -28.48 11.02 -7.95
C ILE A 249 -27.25 11.70 -8.53
N ILE A 250 -26.64 11.10 -9.54
CA ILE A 250 -25.56 11.69 -10.35
C ILE A 250 -26.04 11.60 -11.79
N ALA A 251 -26.60 12.69 -12.33
CA ALA A 251 -27.22 12.64 -13.65
C ALA A 251 -26.82 13.79 -14.57
N ASN A 252 -26.49 13.47 -15.83
CA ASN A 252 -26.16 14.47 -16.84
C ASN A 252 -25.00 15.38 -16.41
N ASN A 253 -23.89 14.82 -15.96
CA ASN A 253 -22.70 15.58 -15.55
C ASN A 253 -21.46 15.24 -16.36
N ASP A 254 -20.59 16.23 -16.55
CA ASP A 254 -19.19 16.00 -16.94
C ASP A 254 -18.36 15.78 -15.68
N LEU A 255 -17.73 14.62 -15.56
CA LEU A 255 -16.98 14.20 -14.38
C LEU A 255 -15.55 13.87 -14.81
N GLN A 256 -14.56 14.55 -14.23
CA GLN A 256 -13.15 14.36 -14.54
C GLN A 256 -12.30 14.32 -13.27
N ALA A 257 -11.67 13.18 -13.01
CA ALA A 257 -10.69 13.00 -11.94
C ALA A 257 -9.55 12.07 -12.33
N ALA A 258 -8.36 12.30 -11.78
CA ALA A 258 -7.18 11.45 -12.05
C ALA A 258 -7.35 10.07 -11.39
N GLY A 259 -7.77 10.01 -10.12
CA GLY A 259 -8.16 8.77 -9.47
C GLY A 259 -9.49 8.24 -10.02
N GLU A 260 -10.47 8.01 -9.15
CA GLU A 260 -11.80 7.55 -9.49
C GLU A 260 -12.72 8.74 -9.79
N ASN A 261 -13.41 8.80 -10.94
CA ASN A 261 -14.33 9.93 -11.16
C ASN A 261 -15.50 9.85 -10.17
N VAL A 262 -16.05 8.65 -9.95
CA VAL A 262 -17.04 8.37 -8.90
C VAL A 262 -16.62 7.13 -8.11
N MET A 263 -16.63 7.22 -6.78
CA MET A 263 -16.36 6.09 -5.89
C MET A 263 -17.36 6.00 -4.72
N PHE A 264 -17.88 4.80 -4.45
CA PHE A 264 -18.57 4.49 -3.19
C PHE A 264 -17.81 3.47 -2.35
N GLY A 265 -17.54 3.82 -1.09
CA GLY A 265 -16.58 3.18 -0.20
C GLY A 265 -15.23 3.89 -0.20
N GLY A 266 -14.13 3.16 0.05
CA GLY A 266 -12.78 3.73 0.14
C GLY A 266 -12.39 4.25 1.53
N ALA A 267 -13.31 4.15 2.49
CA ALA A 267 -13.10 4.20 3.93
C ALA A 267 -14.23 3.39 4.59
N ASP A 268 -14.01 2.89 5.81
CA ASP A 268 -15.09 2.24 6.55
C ASP A 268 -16.11 3.29 7.06
N PRO A 269 -17.43 3.09 6.90
CA PRO A 269 -18.44 3.97 7.49
C PRO A 269 -18.33 3.98 9.01
N SER A 270 -18.54 5.16 9.62
CA SER A 270 -18.67 5.28 11.08
C SER A 270 -20.01 4.76 11.59
N ILE A 271 -21.02 4.68 10.71
CA ILE A 271 -22.35 4.14 11.03
C ILE A 271 -22.35 2.63 10.80
N LYS A 272 -22.54 1.86 11.89
CA LYS A 272 -22.56 0.39 11.84
C LYS A 272 -23.70 -0.11 10.94
N GLY A 273 -23.38 -1.05 10.05
CA GLY A 273 -24.34 -1.65 9.12
C GLY A 273 -24.69 -0.78 7.91
N LEU A 274 -24.14 0.43 7.81
CA LEU A 274 -24.42 1.31 6.68
C LEU A 274 -23.73 0.83 5.41
N ILE A 275 -24.50 0.80 4.32
CA ILE A 275 -24.05 0.57 2.94
C ILE A 275 -24.66 1.71 2.11
N PRO A 276 -23.87 2.50 1.35
CA PRO A 276 -24.43 3.46 0.40
C PRO A 276 -25.42 2.78 -0.55
N SER A 277 -26.67 3.23 -0.55
CA SER A 277 -27.77 2.55 -1.21
C SER A 277 -28.58 3.47 -2.11
N ASP A 278 -29.37 2.88 -3.03
CA ASP A 278 -30.31 3.59 -3.89
C ASP A 278 -29.63 4.69 -4.73
N ILE A 279 -28.64 4.28 -5.53
CA ILE A 279 -27.76 5.17 -6.29
C ILE A 279 -28.14 5.17 -7.77
N GLU A 280 -28.46 6.33 -8.32
CA GLU A 280 -28.74 6.53 -9.74
C GLU A 280 -27.62 7.32 -10.44
N ILE A 281 -26.88 6.67 -11.35
CA ILE A 281 -25.82 7.26 -12.17
C ILE A 281 -26.28 7.22 -13.63
N ARG A 282 -26.79 8.34 -14.13
CA ARG A 282 -27.44 8.38 -15.45
C ARG A 282 -26.89 9.43 -16.39
N ARG A 283 -26.68 9.06 -17.66
CA ARG A 283 -26.34 10.04 -18.70
C ARG A 283 -25.14 10.90 -18.37
N ASN A 284 -24.12 10.43 -17.67
CA ASN A 284 -22.93 11.24 -17.38
C ASN A 284 -21.83 10.98 -18.41
N HIS A 285 -20.88 11.91 -18.50
CA HIS A 285 -19.63 11.74 -19.22
C HIS A 285 -18.50 11.65 -18.21
N PHE A 286 -17.91 10.47 -18.11
CA PHE A 286 -16.77 10.14 -17.29
C PHE A 286 -15.52 10.15 -18.16
N PHE A 287 -14.55 11.01 -17.85
CA PHE A 287 -13.33 11.07 -18.65
C PHE A 287 -12.11 11.44 -17.83
N LYS A 288 -10.93 11.18 -18.40
CA LYS A 288 -9.64 11.71 -17.92
C LYS A 288 -9.04 12.60 -18.98
N SER A 289 -8.28 13.62 -18.56
CA SER A 289 -7.57 14.47 -19.50
C SER A 289 -6.39 13.71 -20.11
N LEU A 290 -6.27 13.70 -21.44
CA LEU A 290 -5.09 13.19 -22.12
C LEU A 290 -3.82 13.97 -21.74
N SER A 291 -3.95 15.21 -21.27
CA SER A 291 -2.82 15.95 -20.72
C SER A 291 -2.22 15.36 -19.45
N TRP A 292 -2.87 14.36 -18.85
CA TRP A 292 -2.37 13.61 -17.69
C TRP A 292 -1.68 12.30 -18.09
N ARG A 293 -1.76 11.91 -19.36
CA ARG A 293 -1.24 10.64 -19.85
C ARG A 293 0.20 10.77 -20.31
N MET A 294 1.13 10.16 -19.58
CA MET A 294 2.54 10.11 -19.99
C MET A 294 2.67 9.45 -21.37
N GLY A 295 3.38 10.12 -22.29
CA GLY A 295 3.60 9.66 -23.66
C GLY A 295 2.57 10.14 -24.67
N ASP A 296 1.48 10.76 -24.23
CA ASP A 296 0.52 11.44 -25.11
C ASP A 296 1.08 12.80 -25.56
N PRO A 297 0.87 13.25 -26.82
CA PRO A 297 1.30 14.58 -27.27
C PRO A 297 0.77 15.74 -26.42
N ALA A 298 -0.38 15.58 -25.76
CA ALA A 298 -0.97 16.59 -24.89
C ALA A 298 -0.38 16.60 -23.47
N TYR A 299 0.51 15.67 -23.11
CA TYR A 299 0.99 15.49 -21.74
C TYR A 299 1.63 16.77 -21.15
N ALA A 300 1.09 17.24 -20.03
CA ALA A 300 1.47 18.48 -19.38
C ALA A 300 2.60 18.35 -18.34
N GLY A 301 3.30 17.20 -18.30
CA GLY A 301 4.51 17.01 -17.49
C GLY A 301 4.30 16.60 -16.03
N THR A 302 3.07 16.55 -15.52
CA THR A 302 2.79 16.13 -14.13
C THR A 302 2.21 14.72 -14.06
N PRO A 303 2.85 13.78 -13.33
CA PRO A 303 2.40 12.38 -13.27
C PRO A 303 1.34 12.19 -12.19
N TRP A 304 0.12 12.70 -12.43
CA TRP A 304 -1.03 12.53 -11.53
C TRP A 304 -1.32 11.04 -11.25
N SER A 305 -1.80 10.68 -10.06
CA SER A 305 -2.13 9.29 -9.73
C SER A 305 -3.37 8.82 -10.49
N VAL A 306 -3.17 8.19 -11.66
CA VAL A 306 -4.28 7.72 -12.50
C VAL A 306 -4.80 6.34 -12.07
N LYS A 307 -6.12 6.26 -11.88
CA LYS A 307 -6.86 5.02 -11.58
C LYS A 307 -8.03 4.80 -12.54
N ASN A 308 -9.14 4.23 -12.09
CA ASN A 308 -10.35 3.85 -12.82
C ASN A 308 -11.36 5.00 -12.97
N LEU A 309 -12.43 4.82 -13.74
CA LEU A 309 -13.48 5.83 -13.92
C LEU A 309 -14.61 5.69 -12.89
N LEU A 310 -15.00 4.45 -12.58
CA LEU A 310 -16.06 4.14 -11.61
C LEU A 310 -15.60 3.03 -10.66
N GLU A 311 -15.88 3.19 -9.37
CA GLU A 311 -15.59 2.18 -8.35
C GLU A 311 -16.71 2.02 -7.32
N PHE A 312 -17.11 0.77 -7.08
CA PHE A 312 -17.86 0.37 -5.89
C PHE A 312 -17.03 -0.58 -5.05
N LYS A 313 -16.72 -0.12 -3.84
CA LYS A 313 -16.14 -0.90 -2.74
C LYS A 313 -17.20 -1.31 -1.72
N SER A 314 -18.24 -0.49 -1.58
CA SER A 314 -19.45 -0.81 -0.82
C SER A 314 -20.62 -0.04 -1.42
N ALA A 315 -21.60 -0.74 -1.97
CA ALA A 315 -22.81 -0.15 -2.57
C ALA A 315 -23.94 -1.18 -2.74
N ARG A 316 -25.20 -0.73 -2.63
CA ARG A 316 -26.40 -1.57 -2.84
C ARG A 316 -27.43 -0.85 -3.71
N HIS A 317 -28.20 -1.59 -4.51
CA HIS A 317 -29.28 -1.05 -5.35
C HIS A 317 -28.80 0.11 -6.23
N VAL A 318 -27.93 -0.20 -7.18
CA VAL A 318 -27.28 0.82 -8.03
C VAL A 318 -27.76 0.69 -9.46
N VAL A 319 -28.09 1.82 -10.09
CA VAL A 319 -28.37 1.89 -11.52
C VAL A 319 -27.37 2.81 -12.21
N VAL A 320 -26.60 2.24 -13.14
CA VAL A 320 -25.64 2.93 -14.00
C VAL A 320 -26.13 2.81 -15.44
N ASP A 321 -26.76 3.88 -15.95
CA ASP A 321 -27.50 3.81 -17.22
C ASP A 321 -27.26 5.00 -18.17
N GLY A 322 -26.98 4.73 -19.45
CA GLY A 322 -26.85 5.80 -20.45
C GLY A 322 -25.55 6.60 -20.36
N ASN A 323 -24.51 6.11 -19.68
CA ASN A 323 -23.28 6.89 -19.46
C ASN A 323 -22.23 6.67 -20.58
N LEU A 324 -21.32 7.62 -20.70
CA LEU A 324 -20.13 7.56 -21.56
C LEU A 324 -18.89 7.57 -20.67
N PHE A 325 -18.05 6.53 -20.79
CA PHE A 325 -16.81 6.35 -20.06
C PHE A 325 -15.63 6.35 -21.03
N GLU A 326 -14.70 7.30 -20.88
CA GLU A 326 -13.61 7.50 -21.82
C GLU A 326 -12.25 7.71 -21.15
N TYR A 327 -11.20 7.26 -21.84
CA TYR A 327 -9.80 7.52 -21.52
C TYR A 327 -9.37 6.97 -20.16
N ASN A 328 -8.90 5.72 -20.15
CA ASN A 328 -8.39 5.06 -18.95
C ASN A 328 -7.13 4.26 -19.26
N TRP A 329 -6.06 4.41 -18.48
CA TRP A 329 -4.80 3.70 -18.71
C TRP A 329 -4.16 3.22 -17.40
N PRO A 330 -3.25 2.22 -17.45
CA PRO A 330 -2.57 1.74 -16.25
C PRO A 330 -1.56 2.76 -15.77
N GLN A 331 -1.59 3.07 -14.47
CA GLN A 331 -0.56 3.90 -13.82
C GLN A 331 -0.47 3.62 -12.32
N ALA A 332 -1.33 4.24 -11.50
CA ALA A 332 -1.39 3.94 -10.06
C ALA A 332 -2.20 2.65 -9.79
N GLN A 333 -2.89 2.14 -10.82
CA GLN A 333 -3.62 0.88 -10.83
C GLN A 333 -3.50 0.18 -12.19
N ASN A 334 -4.04 -1.03 -12.31
CA ASN A 334 -3.91 -1.90 -13.48
C ASN A 334 -4.76 -1.50 -14.71
N GLY A 335 -5.54 -0.42 -14.66
CA GLY A 335 -6.20 0.16 -15.83
C GLY A 335 -7.59 -0.38 -16.19
N PHE A 336 -8.27 -1.11 -15.30
CA PHE A 336 -9.70 -1.35 -15.49
C PHE A 336 -10.50 -0.04 -15.37
N ALA A 337 -11.47 0.16 -16.25
CA ALA A 337 -12.29 1.36 -16.27
C ALA A 337 -13.36 1.34 -15.17
N ILE A 338 -13.94 0.15 -14.93
CA ILE A 338 -15.06 -0.06 -14.00
C ILE A 338 -14.68 -1.12 -12.98
N LEU A 339 -14.86 -0.83 -11.70
CA LEU A 339 -14.59 -1.76 -10.61
C LEU A 339 -15.84 -1.99 -9.74
N PHE A 340 -16.27 -3.24 -9.66
CA PHE A 340 -17.22 -3.73 -8.66
C PHE A 340 -16.46 -4.64 -7.71
N THR A 341 -15.63 -4.01 -6.87
CA THR A 341 -14.65 -4.71 -6.06
C THR A 341 -14.91 -4.45 -4.59
N VAL A 342 -15.73 -5.30 -3.95
CA VAL A 342 -16.05 -5.16 -2.54
C VAL A 342 -14.80 -5.05 -1.69
N ARG A 343 -14.75 -4.04 -0.80
CA ARG A 343 -13.66 -3.81 0.16
C ARG A 343 -14.20 -3.34 1.49
N ASN A 344 -13.86 -4.10 2.54
CA ASN A 344 -13.87 -3.67 3.93
C ASN A 344 -12.54 -2.96 4.19
N GLN A 345 -12.49 -1.66 3.91
CA GLN A 345 -11.28 -0.89 3.64
C GLN A 345 -10.23 -0.97 4.76
N ASP A 346 -10.67 -0.84 6.02
CA ASP A 346 -9.80 -0.87 7.20
C ASP A 346 -10.12 -2.04 8.16
N GLY A 347 -11.02 -2.95 7.74
CA GLY A 347 -11.40 -4.13 8.49
C GLY A 347 -12.57 -3.95 9.48
N ASN A 348 -13.14 -2.74 9.61
CA ASN A 348 -14.17 -2.41 10.59
C ASN A 348 -15.61 -2.46 10.05
N ALA A 349 -15.79 -2.66 8.74
CA ALA A 349 -17.09 -2.75 8.09
C ALA A 349 -17.28 -4.11 7.38
N PRO A 350 -17.36 -5.24 8.12
CA PRO A 350 -17.50 -6.57 7.53
C PRO A 350 -18.82 -6.79 6.79
N TRP A 351 -19.80 -5.89 6.94
CA TRP A 351 -21.05 -5.88 6.17
C TRP A 351 -20.91 -5.24 4.79
N SER A 352 -19.75 -4.69 4.44
CA SER A 352 -19.51 -4.09 3.12
C SER A 352 -19.78 -5.10 2.01
N THR A 353 -20.56 -4.70 1.01
CA THR A 353 -21.00 -5.54 -0.10
C THR A 353 -21.13 -4.70 -1.37
N VAL A 354 -21.11 -5.32 -2.54
CA VAL A 354 -21.50 -4.71 -3.80
C VAL A 354 -22.62 -5.54 -4.39
N GLU A 355 -23.87 -5.10 -4.22
CA GLU A 355 -25.02 -5.92 -4.62
C GLU A 355 -26.13 -5.15 -5.33
N ASP A 356 -26.89 -5.88 -6.14
CA ASP A 356 -28.02 -5.37 -6.92
C ASP A 356 -27.61 -4.18 -7.82
N VAL A 357 -26.60 -4.41 -8.67
CA VAL A 357 -26.05 -3.40 -9.57
C VAL A 357 -26.54 -3.66 -10.99
N THR A 358 -27.19 -2.67 -11.60
CA THR A 358 -27.56 -2.64 -13.01
C THR A 358 -26.65 -1.69 -13.77
N PHE A 359 -25.84 -2.21 -14.69
CA PHE A 359 -24.96 -1.46 -15.59
C PHE A 359 -25.46 -1.63 -17.03
N THR A 360 -26.25 -0.67 -17.50
CA THR A 360 -26.96 -0.78 -18.78
C THR A 360 -26.79 0.41 -19.72
N ASN A 361 -26.86 0.17 -21.04
CA ASN A 361 -26.88 1.26 -22.02
C ASN A 361 -25.68 2.22 -21.85
N ASN A 362 -24.49 1.72 -21.55
CA ASN A 362 -23.29 2.54 -21.42
C ASN A 362 -22.35 2.34 -22.61
N VAL A 363 -21.57 3.37 -22.92
CA VAL A 363 -20.41 3.29 -23.80
C VAL A 363 -19.16 3.34 -22.93
N VAL A 364 -18.28 2.35 -23.07
CA VAL A 364 -16.96 2.33 -22.43
C VAL A 364 -15.91 2.24 -23.52
N ARG A 365 -15.11 3.30 -23.69
CA ARG A 365 -14.14 3.34 -24.79
C ARG A 365 -12.82 3.99 -24.47
N HIS A 366 -11.80 3.67 -25.27
CA HIS A 366 -10.45 4.19 -25.08
C HIS A 366 -9.91 3.85 -23.69
N VAL A 367 -10.05 2.59 -23.30
CA VAL A 367 -9.71 2.12 -21.95
C VAL A 367 -8.77 0.93 -21.99
N ALA A 368 -7.88 0.85 -21.02
CA ALA A 368 -6.93 -0.24 -20.90
C ALA A 368 -7.57 -1.60 -20.58
N ALA A 369 -8.67 -1.62 -19.84
CA ALA A 369 -9.46 -2.82 -19.57
C ALA A 369 -10.90 -2.42 -19.19
N GLY A 370 -11.85 -3.34 -19.36
CA GLY A 370 -13.28 -3.11 -19.13
C GLY A 370 -13.65 -3.12 -17.65
N VAL A 371 -14.28 -4.21 -17.20
CA VAL A 371 -14.87 -4.34 -15.86
C VAL A 371 -14.14 -5.41 -15.04
N ASN A 372 -13.79 -5.06 -13.80
CA ASN A 372 -13.28 -5.99 -12.80
C ASN A 372 -14.28 -6.17 -11.66
N ILE A 373 -14.58 -7.42 -11.32
CA ILE A 373 -15.53 -7.81 -10.28
C ILE A 373 -14.79 -8.67 -9.26
N LEU A 374 -14.84 -8.28 -7.99
CA LEU A 374 -14.31 -9.08 -6.88
C LEU A 374 -15.49 -9.56 -6.03
N GLY A 375 -15.64 -10.88 -5.91
CA GLY A 375 -16.68 -11.57 -5.17
C GLY A 375 -16.64 -11.32 -3.67
N ARG A 376 -15.45 -11.46 -3.08
CA ARG A 376 -15.21 -11.20 -1.66
C ARG A 376 -13.87 -10.51 -1.48
N ASP A 377 -13.80 -9.66 -0.48
CA ASP A 377 -12.56 -8.98 -0.11
C ASP A 377 -11.51 -10.03 0.30
N ASP A 378 -10.38 -10.00 -0.40
CA ASP A 378 -9.24 -10.90 -0.21
C ASP A 378 -8.24 -10.42 0.87
N ILE A 379 -8.55 -9.31 1.56
CA ILE A 379 -7.74 -8.72 2.64
C ILE A 379 -8.48 -8.82 3.98
N HIS A 380 -9.76 -8.41 4.01
CA HIS A 380 -10.61 -8.37 5.21
C HIS A 380 -11.94 -9.08 4.96
N PRO A 381 -12.63 -9.63 5.98
CA PRO A 381 -13.95 -10.22 5.78
C PRO A 381 -14.96 -9.19 5.25
N SER A 382 -15.77 -9.57 4.26
CA SER A 382 -16.82 -8.76 3.66
C SER A 382 -18.08 -9.59 3.35
N GLY A 383 -19.15 -8.89 2.98
CA GLY A 383 -20.26 -9.47 2.21
C GLY A 383 -19.81 -9.95 0.82
N GLU A 384 -20.72 -10.62 0.13
CA GLU A 384 -20.50 -11.15 -1.22
C GLU A 384 -21.00 -10.18 -2.28
N THR A 385 -20.20 -9.94 -3.31
CA THR A 385 -20.67 -9.24 -4.51
C THR A 385 -21.65 -10.12 -5.26
N GLN A 386 -22.91 -9.68 -5.38
CA GLN A 386 -23.99 -10.50 -5.92
C GLN A 386 -25.02 -9.70 -6.72
N HIS A 387 -25.78 -10.39 -7.60
CA HIS A 387 -26.83 -9.80 -8.43
C HIS A 387 -26.34 -8.62 -9.29
N ILE A 388 -25.36 -8.89 -10.16
CA ILE A 388 -24.80 -7.87 -11.05
C ILE A 388 -25.33 -8.09 -12.46
N LEU A 389 -26.02 -7.11 -13.04
CA LEU A 389 -26.51 -7.12 -14.41
C LEU A 389 -25.68 -6.15 -15.27
N ILE A 390 -24.93 -6.67 -16.24
CA ILE A 390 -24.21 -5.89 -17.25
C ILE A 390 -24.90 -6.13 -18.60
N ARG A 391 -25.70 -5.17 -19.07
CA ARG A 391 -26.51 -5.38 -20.27
C ARG A 391 -26.59 -4.22 -21.24
N ASN A 392 -26.61 -4.52 -22.53
CA ASN A 392 -26.81 -3.51 -23.57
C ASN A 392 -25.74 -2.41 -23.58
N ASN A 393 -24.48 -2.77 -23.34
CA ASN A 393 -23.36 -1.83 -23.36
C ASN A 393 -22.51 -2.01 -24.62
N LEU A 394 -21.90 -0.92 -25.05
CA LEU A 394 -20.89 -0.89 -26.10
C LEU A 394 -19.51 -0.71 -25.47
N PHE A 395 -18.62 -1.66 -25.70
CA PHE A 395 -17.21 -1.58 -25.32
C PHE A 395 -16.36 -1.41 -26.58
N GLU A 396 -15.77 -0.24 -26.76
CA GLU A 396 -15.03 0.12 -27.99
C GLU A 396 -13.58 0.43 -27.66
N ASP A 397 -12.61 -0.02 -28.47
CA ASP A 397 -11.19 0.28 -28.23
C ASP A 397 -10.73 -0.06 -26.79
N VAL A 398 -10.97 -1.30 -26.38
CA VAL A 398 -10.57 -1.82 -25.06
C VAL A 398 -9.23 -2.55 -25.18
N GLY A 399 -8.16 -1.94 -24.65
CA GLY A 399 -6.79 -2.44 -24.74
C GLY A 399 -5.96 -1.72 -25.79
N GLY A 400 -5.19 -2.47 -26.57
CA GLY A 400 -4.37 -1.93 -27.66
C GLY A 400 -3.47 -0.76 -27.23
N GLY A 401 -3.73 0.42 -27.79
CA GLY A 401 -3.00 1.64 -27.46
C GLY A 401 -3.16 2.10 -26.01
N TRP A 402 -4.16 1.59 -25.27
CA TRP A 402 -4.50 2.01 -23.90
C TRP A 402 -3.95 1.07 -22.83
N GLY A 403 -3.84 -0.24 -23.09
CA GLY A 403 -3.38 -1.24 -22.11
C GLY A 403 -3.70 -2.69 -22.50
N GLY A 404 -3.95 -3.56 -21.51
CA GLY A 404 -4.05 -5.02 -21.72
C GLY A 404 -5.26 -5.48 -22.56
N GLY A 405 -6.43 -4.89 -22.35
CA GLY A 405 -7.63 -5.17 -23.16
C GLY A 405 -8.50 -6.30 -22.64
N ARG A 406 -8.36 -6.68 -21.36
CA ARG A 406 -9.29 -7.63 -20.72
C ARG A 406 -10.65 -6.97 -20.62
N LEU A 407 -11.70 -7.68 -21.05
CA LEU A 407 -13.04 -7.13 -21.02
C LEU A 407 -13.71 -7.32 -19.67
N PHE A 408 -13.92 -8.56 -19.23
CA PHE A 408 -14.52 -8.89 -17.94
C PHE A 408 -13.58 -9.76 -17.11
N GLN A 409 -13.35 -9.38 -15.86
CA GLN A 409 -12.59 -10.17 -14.89
C GLN A 409 -13.45 -10.41 -13.65
N LEU A 410 -13.58 -11.67 -13.22
CA LEU A 410 -14.34 -12.09 -12.04
C LEU A 410 -13.44 -12.88 -11.11
N LEU A 411 -13.24 -12.37 -9.90
CA LEU A 411 -12.30 -12.89 -8.93
C LEU A 411 -13.02 -13.30 -7.64
N SER A 412 -12.58 -14.37 -7.01
CA SER A 412 -12.88 -14.66 -5.60
C SER A 412 -14.37 -14.78 -5.24
N GLY A 413 -15.18 -15.35 -6.13
CA GLY A 413 -16.50 -15.90 -5.81
C GLY A 413 -17.66 -14.90 -5.78
N ALA A 414 -17.91 -14.20 -6.89
CA ALA A 414 -19.14 -13.42 -7.06
C ALA A 414 -20.34 -14.34 -7.36
N ALA A 415 -21.54 -13.92 -6.99
CA ALA A 415 -22.78 -14.65 -7.25
C ALA A 415 -23.69 -13.91 -8.25
N ASP A 416 -24.40 -14.67 -9.09
CA ASP A 416 -25.49 -14.19 -9.94
C ASP A 416 -25.11 -12.97 -10.79
N VAL A 417 -23.98 -13.10 -11.50
CA VAL A 417 -23.53 -12.11 -12.49
C VAL A 417 -24.09 -12.46 -13.87
N VAL A 418 -24.88 -11.56 -14.44
CA VAL A 418 -25.50 -11.67 -15.77
C VAL A 418 -24.87 -10.66 -16.72
N ILE A 419 -24.27 -11.13 -17.79
CA ILE A 419 -23.69 -10.32 -18.86
C ILE A 419 -24.41 -10.64 -20.17
N GLU A 420 -25.22 -9.69 -20.67
CA GLU A 420 -26.05 -9.94 -21.86
C GLU A 420 -26.19 -8.77 -22.83
N HIS A 421 -26.35 -9.05 -24.13
CA HIS A 421 -26.55 -8.02 -25.16
C HIS A 421 -25.45 -6.94 -25.19
N ASN A 422 -24.20 -7.29 -24.90
CA ASN A 422 -23.09 -6.35 -25.04
C ASN A 422 -22.37 -6.59 -26.37
N THR A 423 -21.87 -5.52 -27.00
CA THR A 423 -20.95 -5.60 -28.14
C THR A 423 -19.59 -5.06 -27.70
N ALA A 424 -18.53 -5.83 -27.91
CA ALA A 424 -17.20 -5.49 -27.44
C ALA A 424 -16.09 -5.66 -28.49
N PHE A 425 -15.20 -4.67 -28.52
CA PHE A 425 -14.00 -4.61 -29.36
C PHE A 425 -12.75 -4.54 -28.49
N GLN A 426 -12.45 -5.65 -27.81
CA GLN A 426 -11.30 -5.76 -26.92
C GLN A 426 -10.11 -6.47 -27.58
N THR A 427 -8.90 -6.30 -27.05
CA THR A 427 -7.66 -6.94 -27.58
C THR A 427 -7.20 -8.19 -26.80
N GLU A 428 -7.76 -8.48 -25.64
CA GLU A 428 -7.45 -9.68 -24.83
C GLU A 428 -8.72 -10.54 -24.60
N SER A 429 -8.66 -11.48 -23.65
CA SER A 429 -9.77 -12.36 -23.25
C SER A 429 -11.05 -11.58 -22.89
N PHE A 430 -12.20 -12.09 -23.32
CA PHE A 430 -13.49 -11.48 -22.99
C PHE A 430 -13.97 -11.80 -21.58
N VAL A 431 -13.61 -12.96 -21.01
CA VAL A 431 -13.88 -13.32 -19.61
C VAL A 431 -12.65 -13.97 -18.99
N VAL A 432 -12.27 -13.49 -17.80
CA VAL A 432 -11.21 -14.05 -16.97
C VAL A 432 -11.76 -14.42 -15.60
N GLY A 433 -11.55 -15.67 -15.17
CA GLY A 433 -11.93 -16.16 -13.83
C GLY A 433 -10.72 -16.53 -12.98
N ASP A 434 -10.70 -16.15 -11.70
CA ASP A 434 -9.68 -16.62 -10.75
C ASP A 434 -10.19 -16.67 -9.30
N GLY A 435 -9.45 -17.37 -8.44
CA GLY A 435 -9.77 -17.54 -7.02
C GLY A 435 -10.92 -18.53 -6.78
N ALA A 436 -11.83 -18.17 -5.86
CA ALA A 436 -13.02 -18.94 -5.59
C ALA A 436 -14.00 -18.93 -6.79
N PRO A 437 -14.73 -20.03 -7.06
CA PRO A 437 -15.67 -20.10 -8.18
C PRO A 437 -16.81 -19.08 -8.08
N ASN A 438 -17.20 -18.50 -9.20
CA ASN A 438 -18.31 -17.56 -9.32
C ASN A 438 -19.59 -18.31 -9.71
N THR A 439 -20.62 -18.27 -8.86
CA THR A 439 -21.86 -19.06 -9.04
C THR A 439 -22.95 -18.25 -9.74
N GLY A 440 -23.88 -18.93 -10.42
CA GLY A 440 -25.02 -18.24 -11.07
C GLY A 440 -24.62 -17.39 -12.28
N PHE A 441 -23.43 -17.61 -12.84
CA PHE A 441 -22.92 -16.83 -13.96
C PHE A 441 -23.72 -17.07 -15.25
N VAL A 442 -24.15 -15.98 -15.89
CA VAL A 442 -24.85 -15.99 -17.17
C VAL A 442 -24.10 -15.10 -18.15
N PHE A 443 -23.75 -15.64 -19.31
CA PHE A 443 -23.12 -14.92 -20.41
C PHE A 443 -23.87 -15.22 -21.70
N ARG A 444 -24.76 -14.33 -22.15
CA ARG A 444 -25.62 -14.63 -23.33
C ARG A 444 -25.86 -13.46 -24.26
N ASN A 445 -26.14 -13.76 -25.52
CA ASN A 445 -26.53 -12.76 -26.52
C ASN A 445 -25.49 -11.63 -26.71
N ASN A 446 -24.21 -11.86 -26.43
CA ASN A 446 -23.14 -10.86 -26.61
C ASN A 446 -22.44 -11.04 -27.96
N ILE A 447 -21.87 -9.96 -28.51
CA ILE A 447 -20.87 -10.01 -29.58
C ILE A 447 -19.51 -9.65 -28.97
N VAL A 448 -18.56 -10.59 -29.02
CA VAL A 448 -17.21 -10.41 -28.47
C VAL A 448 -16.17 -11.03 -29.41
N GLN A 449 -14.93 -10.55 -29.32
CA GLN A 449 -13.81 -11.18 -30.03
C GLN A 449 -13.18 -12.27 -29.16
N HIS A 450 -12.75 -13.38 -29.76
CA HIS A 450 -12.04 -14.44 -29.02
C HIS A 450 -10.66 -13.98 -28.55
N GLN A 451 -9.91 -13.32 -29.43
CA GLN A 451 -8.54 -12.85 -29.19
C GLN A 451 -7.66 -13.92 -28.53
N GLN A 452 -6.87 -13.54 -27.51
CA GLN A 452 -5.81 -14.35 -26.92
C GLN A 452 -6.31 -15.72 -26.43
N TYR A 453 -7.32 -15.75 -25.55
CA TYR A 453 -7.83 -16.99 -24.95
C TYR A 453 -9.36 -17.07 -24.84
N GLY A 454 -10.10 -16.07 -25.31
CA GLY A 454 -11.55 -16.00 -25.16
C GLY A 454 -11.99 -15.99 -23.70
N LEU A 455 -12.50 -17.12 -23.20
CA LEU A 455 -12.74 -17.35 -21.77
C LEU A 455 -11.58 -18.13 -21.16
N ILE A 456 -10.96 -17.62 -20.09
CA ILE A 456 -9.79 -18.25 -19.46
C ILE A 456 -9.82 -18.12 -17.93
N GLY A 457 -9.18 -19.04 -17.22
CA GLY A 457 -8.88 -18.90 -15.80
C GLY A 457 -7.53 -19.50 -15.42
N SER A 458 -6.96 -19.03 -14.31
CA SER A 458 -5.63 -19.43 -13.86
C SER A 458 -5.50 -20.95 -13.71
N GLY A 459 -4.43 -21.53 -14.25
CA GLY A 459 -4.18 -22.97 -14.16
C GLY A 459 -5.16 -23.88 -14.94
N THR A 460 -5.96 -23.32 -15.86
CA THR A 460 -6.91 -24.09 -16.69
C THR A 460 -6.72 -23.79 -18.17
N GLY A 461 -7.24 -24.68 -19.04
CA GLY A 461 -7.33 -24.42 -20.48
C GLY A 461 -8.45 -23.45 -20.83
N SER A 462 -8.31 -22.74 -21.95
CA SER A 462 -9.32 -21.82 -22.50
C SER A 462 -10.65 -22.53 -22.79
N GLY A 463 -11.77 -21.83 -22.58
CA GLY A 463 -13.11 -22.33 -22.84
C GLY A 463 -13.67 -23.22 -21.73
N LEU A 464 -14.21 -24.39 -22.10
CA LEU A 464 -14.87 -25.35 -21.21
C LEU A 464 -14.12 -25.63 -19.89
N PRO A 465 -12.80 -25.90 -19.86
CA PRO A 465 -12.10 -26.19 -18.60
C PRO A 465 -12.11 -25.00 -17.63
N SER A 466 -11.95 -23.78 -18.14
CA SER A 466 -12.04 -22.55 -17.34
C SER A 466 -13.48 -22.32 -16.86
N LEU A 467 -14.47 -22.57 -17.74
CA LEU A 467 -15.88 -22.44 -17.42
C LEU A 467 -16.29 -23.39 -16.29
N GLU A 468 -15.92 -24.67 -16.38
CA GLU A 468 -16.20 -25.67 -15.34
C GLU A 468 -15.56 -25.33 -13.99
N ARG A 469 -14.33 -24.83 -13.99
CA ARG A 469 -13.57 -24.55 -12.77
C ARG A 469 -14.05 -23.30 -12.04
N TYR A 470 -14.26 -22.22 -12.79
CA TYR A 470 -14.45 -20.88 -12.23
C TYR A 470 -15.88 -20.36 -12.36
N PHE A 471 -16.71 -20.99 -13.19
CA PHE A 471 -18.10 -20.61 -13.42
C PHE A 471 -19.00 -21.86 -13.43
N PRO A 472 -19.04 -22.64 -12.32
CA PRO A 472 -19.72 -23.93 -12.29
C PRO A 472 -21.21 -23.76 -12.61
N ARG A 473 -21.70 -24.56 -13.56
CA ARG A 473 -23.09 -24.53 -14.06
C ARG A 473 -23.48 -23.20 -14.72
N ALA A 474 -22.51 -22.45 -15.26
CA ALA A 474 -22.80 -21.23 -15.98
C ALA A 474 -23.65 -21.45 -17.23
N MET A 475 -24.52 -20.48 -17.54
CA MET A 475 -25.26 -20.44 -18.79
C MET A 475 -24.51 -19.58 -19.79
N MET A 476 -23.91 -20.20 -20.82
CA MET A 476 -23.22 -19.50 -21.89
C MET A 476 -23.81 -19.87 -23.26
N THR A 477 -24.66 -19.02 -23.83
CA THR A 477 -25.43 -19.33 -25.06
C THR A 477 -25.82 -18.09 -25.84
N GLY A 478 -26.08 -18.22 -27.14
CA GLY A 478 -26.52 -17.12 -28.01
C GLY A 478 -25.48 -16.04 -28.27
N ASN A 479 -24.21 -16.25 -27.88
CA ASN A 479 -23.13 -15.27 -28.11
C ASN A 479 -22.52 -15.46 -29.49
N ALA A 480 -22.20 -14.37 -30.18
CA ALA A 480 -21.30 -14.39 -31.34
C ALA A 480 -19.86 -14.17 -30.88
N ILE A 481 -19.06 -15.24 -30.88
CA ILE A 481 -17.67 -15.26 -30.44
C ILE A 481 -16.78 -15.26 -31.68
N VAL A 482 -16.38 -14.06 -32.11
CA VAL A 482 -15.65 -13.85 -33.36
C VAL A 482 -14.25 -14.47 -33.27
N GLY A 483 -13.90 -15.34 -34.22
CA GLY A 483 -12.64 -16.09 -34.23
C GLY A 483 -12.57 -17.22 -33.19
N GLY A 484 -13.69 -17.58 -32.56
CA GLY A 484 -13.75 -18.66 -31.58
C GLY A 484 -13.91 -20.05 -32.20
N ASP A 485 -13.56 -21.08 -31.45
CA ASP A 485 -13.69 -22.49 -31.84
C ASP A 485 -14.88 -23.14 -31.11
N ALA A 486 -15.86 -23.63 -31.87
CA ALA A 486 -17.07 -24.25 -31.33
C ALA A 486 -16.81 -25.43 -30.38
N SER A 487 -15.70 -26.15 -30.55
CA SER A 487 -15.33 -27.28 -29.68
C SER A 487 -14.94 -26.87 -28.25
N ARG A 488 -14.65 -25.58 -28.04
CA ARG A 488 -14.18 -25.03 -26.76
C ARG A 488 -15.27 -24.39 -25.91
N TYR A 489 -16.50 -24.33 -26.39
CA TYR A 489 -17.59 -23.62 -25.71
C TYR A 489 -18.88 -24.44 -25.70
N PRO A 490 -19.81 -24.17 -24.77
CA PRO A 490 -21.11 -24.84 -24.77
C PRO A 490 -21.87 -24.64 -26.10
N PRO A 491 -22.72 -25.61 -26.49
CA PRO A 491 -23.54 -25.48 -27.69
C PRO A 491 -24.53 -24.31 -27.59
N GLY A 492 -24.97 -23.80 -28.74
CA GLY A 492 -25.89 -22.66 -28.83
C GLY A 492 -25.23 -21.29 -28.96
N ASN A 493 -23.90 -21.23 -29.03
CA ASN A 493 -23.14 -20.03 -29.41
C ASN A 493 -22.83 -20.03 -30.92
N PHE A 494 -22.53 -18.85 -31.46
CA PHE A 494 -22.10 -18.64 -32.83
C PHE A 494 -20.62 -18.30 -32.91
N PHE A 495 -19.96 -18.69 -34.00
CA PHE A 495 -18.51 -18.56 -34.18
C PHE A 495 -18.18 -17.98 -35.56
N PRO A 496 -18.52 -16.70 -35.84
CA PRO A 496 -18.10 -16.05 -37.07
C PRO A 496 -16.57 -16.02 -37.15
N ALA A 497 -16.00 -16.30 -38.33
CA ALA A 497 -14.55 -16.35 -38.52
C ALA A 497 -13.90 -14.95 -38.42
N SER A 498 -14.65 -13.91 -38.75
CA SER A 498 -14.19 -12.51 -38.72
C SER A 498 -15.31 -11.55 -38.32
N LEU A 499 -14.95 -10.30 -38.01
CA LEU A 499 -15.94 -9.26 -37.73
C LEU A 499 -16.79 -8.90 -38.95
N GLU A 500 -16.28 -9.12 -40.16
CA GLU A 500 -17.04 -8.89 -41.40
C GLU A 500 -18.25 -9.83 -41.51
N GLU A 501 -18.11 -11.08 -41.04
CA GLU A 501 -19.20 -12.05 -41.03
C GLU A 501 -20.34 -11.67 -40.08
N VAL A 502 -20.07 -10.82 -39.07
CA VAL A 502 -21.10 -10.24 -38.20
C VAL A 502 -22.05 -9.35 -38.99
N LYS A 503 -21.57 -8.72 -40.06
CA LYS A 503 -22.33 -7.82 -40.94
C LYS A 503 -23.01 -6.68 -40.15
N PHE A 504 -22.19 -5.88 -39.47
CA PHE A 504 -22.64 -4.59 -38.96
C PHE A 504 -23.05 -3.66 -40.10
N ALA A 505 -23.95 -2.71 -39.82
CA ALA A 505 -24.47 -1.78 -40.80
C ALA A 505 -23.38 -0.82 -41.32
N ASP A 506 -22.59 -0.24 -40.41
CA ASP A 506 -21.40 0.54 -40.77
C ASP A 506 -20.43 0.59 -39.58
N ILE A 507 -19.38 -0.22 -39.62
CA ILE A 507 -18.41 -0.28 -38.52
C ILE A 507 -17.52 0.98 -38.46
N ALA A 508 -17.27 1.64 -39.60
CA ALA A 508 -16.36 2.79 -39.70
C ALA A 508 -16.99 4.04 -39.07
N ASP A 509 -18.31 4.16 -39.19
CA ASP A 509 -19.11 5.22 -38.58
C ASP A 509 -19.59 4.88 -37.15
N GLY A 510 -19.16 3.75 -36.57
CA GLY A 510 -19.58 3.30 -35.24
C GLY A 510 -21.03 2.82 -35.17
N ASN A 511 -21.64 2.51 -36.31
CA ASN A 511 -23.00 1.97 -36.41
C ASN A 511 -22.97 0.43 -36.36
N TYR A 512 -22.88 -0.09 -35.14
CA TYR A 512 -22.90 -1.52 -34.82
C TYR A 512 -24.29 -2.17 -34.85
N ARG A 513 -25.29 -1.57 -35.51
CA ARG A 513 -26.56 -2.26 -35.78
C ARG A 513 -26.29 -3.44 -36.71
N LEU A 514 -27.01 -4.55 -36.51
CA LEU A 514 -26.91 -5.69 -37.42
C LEU A 514 -27.64 -5.37 -38.74
N ALA A 515 -26.96 -5.54 -39.87
CA ALA A 515 -27.57 -5.38 -41.18
C ALA A 515 -28.68 -6.42 -41.39
N SER A 516 -29.61 -6.13 -42.32
CA SER A 516 -30.69 -7.07 -42.67
C SER A 516 -30.18 -8.43 -43.16
N SER A 517 -28.95 -8.47 -43.70
CA SER A 517 -28.26 -9.67 -44.17
C SER A 517 -27.44 -10.41 -43.10
N SER A 518 -27.38 -9.88 -41.86
CA SER A 518 -26.67 -10.50 -40.75
C SER A 518 -27.40 -11.76 -40.27
N HIS A 519 -26.64 -12.85 -40.12
CA HIS A 519 -27.17 -14.10 -39.58
C HIS A 519 -27.49 -14.02 -38.08
N PHE A 520 -27.01 -12.97 -37.38
CA PHE A 520 -27.16 -12.78 -35.94
C PHE A 520 -28.37 -11.90 -35.58
N ARG A 521 -29.05 -11.34 -36.59
CA ARG A 521 -30.24 -10.52 -36.43
C ARG A 521 -31.41 -11.39 -35.93
N LYS A 522 -32.06 -10.96 -34.84
CA LYS A 522 -33.14 -11.68 -34.14
C LYS A 522 -32.77 -13.10 -33.72
N LYS A 523 -31.48 -13.35 -33.43
CA LYS A 523 -30.96 -14.66 -33.00
C LYS A 523 -30.56 -14.72 -31.53
N GLY A 524 -30.73 -13.64 -30.78
CA GLY A 524 -30.66 -13.69 -29.33
C GLY A 524 -31.63 -14.74 -28.79
N THR A 525 -31.30 -15.32 -27.64
CA THR A 525 -32.13 -16.32 -26.95
C THR A 525 -33.53 -15.80 -26.56
N ASP A 526 -33.75 -14.49 -26.67
CA ASP A 526 -35.01 -13.79 -26.44
C ASP A 526 -35.66 -13.25 -27.73
N GLY A 527 -35.16 -13.65 -28.90
CA GLY A 527 -35.65 -13.22 -30.22
C GLY A 527 -35.21 -11.82 -30.63
N ARG A 528 -34.38 -11.13 -29.83
CA ARG A 528 -33.77 -9.84 -30.20
C ARG A 528 -32.45 -10.04 -30.94
N ASP A 529 -31.89 -8.95 -31.42
CA ASP A 529 -30.56 -8.95 -32.05
C ASP A 529 -29.48 -9.34 -31.02
N VAL A 530 -28.50 -10.14 -31.46
CA VAL A 530 -27.30 -10.43 -30.65
C VAL A 530 -26.46 -9.16 -30.55
N GLY A 531 -25.89 -8.88 -29.38
CA GLY A 531 -25.11 -7.67 -29.11
C GLY A 531 -25.95 -6.48 -28.66
N VAL A 532 -25.34 -5.31 -28.70
CA VAL A 532 -25.93 -4.04 -28.25
C VAL A 532 -27.07 -3.57 -29.17
N ASP A 533 -28.17 -3.17 -28.55
CA ASP A 533 -29.23 -2.37 -29.14
C ASP A 533 -28.84 -0.89 -29.08
N LEU A 534 -28.34 -0.38 -30.21
CA LEU A 534 -27.90 1.02 -30.33
C LEU A 534 -29.04 2.03 -30.25
N ASP A 535 -30.28 1.64 -30.56
CA ASP A 535 -31.43 2.55 -30.46
C ASP A 535 -31.80 2.76 -28.99
N ALA A 536 -31.85 1.67 -28.21
CA ALA A 536 -32.04 1.74 -26.77
C ALA A 536 -30.89 2.48 -26.07
N LEU A 537 -29.64 2.26 -26.51
CA LEU A 537 -28.46 2.97 -26.01
C LEU A 537 -28.58 4.49 -26.25
N ALA A 538 -28.88 4.90 -27.50
CA ALA A 538 -29.02 6.32 -27.85
C ALA A 538 -30.21 6.98 -27.14
N ALA A 539 -31.32 6.26 -26.95
CA ALA A 539 -32.47 6.74 -26.19
C ALA A 539 -32.11 6.94 -24.70
N ALA A 540 -31.37 6.01 -24.09
CA ALA A 540 -30.90 6.14 -22.71
C ALA A 540 -29.98 7.36 -22.53
N GLN A 541 -29.13 7.65 -23.52
CA GLN A 541 -28.24 8.83 -23.57
C GLN A 541 -28.97 10.17 -23.81
N GLY A 542 -30.27 10.17 -24.12
CA GLY A 542 -31.07 11.39 -24.27
C GLY A 542 -31.34 11.84 -25.70
N GLY A 543 -31.17 10.97 -26.71
CA GLY A 543 -31.74 11.14 -28.06
C GLY A 543 -31.06 12.17 -28.98
N SER A 544 -30.01 12.86 -28.54
CA SER A 544 -29.21 13.74 -29.41
C SER A 544 -27.79 13.90 -28.89
N HIS A 545 -26.91 12.93 -29.17
CA HIS A 545 -25.51 13.27 -29.38
C HIS A 545 -25.27 13.43 -30.89
N PRO A 546 -24.39 14.37 -31.29
CA PRO A 546 -23.91 14.39 -32.67
C PRO A 546 -23.30 13.02 -33.02
N PRO A 547 -23.10 12.71 -34.31
CA PRO A 547 -22.33 11.53 -34.70
C PRO A 547 -21.05 11.48 -33.86
N ILE A 548 -20.51 10.30 -33.61
CA ILE A 548 -19.19 10.10 -33.00
C ILE A 548 -18.18 10.90 -33.83
N ALA A 549 -17.97 12.17 -33.48
CA ALA A 549 -17.34 13.18 -34.31
C ALA A 549 -16.29 13.91 -33.49
N HIS A 550 -15.35 13.15 -32.94
CA HIS A 550 -13.97 13.56 -33.01
C HIS A 550 -13.33 12.76 -34.15
N ARG A 551 -13.17 13.44 -35.30
CA ARG A 551 -12.45 12.94 -36.47
C ARG A 551 -10.97 12.76 -36.11
N GLU A 552 -10.62 11.58 -35.63
CA GLU A 552 -9.31 11.00 -35.89
C GLU A 552 -9.53 9.61 -36.48
N ASN A 553 -9.32 9.50 -37.80
CA ASN A 553 -9.28 8.30 -38.64
C ASN A 553 -9.62 6.94 -37.97
N HIS A 554 -10.89 6.72 -37.63
CA HIS A 554 -11.40 5.44 -37.12
C HIS A 554 -11.06 4.26 -38.02
N ALA A 555 -11.09 4.48 -39.34
CA ALA A 555 -10.72 3.46 -40.33
C ALA A 555 -9.23 3.04 -40.25
N ALA A 556 -8.31 3.92 -39.85
CA ALA A 556 -6.88 3.62 -39.79
C ALA A 556 -6.49 2.86 -38.52
N THR A 557 -7.17 3.13 -37.40
CA THR A 557 -6.96 2.43 -36.12
C THR A 557 -7.56 1.02 -36.16
N LEU A 558 -8.75 0.87 -36.74
CA LEU A 558 -9.36 -0.43 -37.03
C LEU A 558 -8.54 -1.19 -38.08
N ALA A 559 -8.15 -0.59 -39.21
CA ALA A 559 -7.35 -1.27 -40.24
C ALA A 559 -5.96 -1.72 -39.75
N LYS A 560 -5.31 -0.97 -38.83
CA LYS A 560 -4.05 -1.40 -38.18
C LYS A 560 -4.23 -2.56 -37.22
N ALA A 561 -5.40 -2.67 -36.57
CA ALA A 561 -5.75 -3.85 -35.77
C ALA A 561 -6.07 -5.08 -36.65
N PHE A 562 -6.56 -4.86 -37.89
CA PHE A 562 -6.99 -5.92 -38.81
C PHE A 562 -5.91 -6.41 -39.80
N SER A 563 -4.83 -5.66 -40.07
CA SER A 563 -3.79 -6.05 -41.04
C SER A 563 -2.66 -6.93 -40.46
N GLY A 564 -2.78 -7.42 -39.22
CA GLY A 564 -1.73 -8.13 -38.50
C GLY A 564 -1.55 -9.63 -38.83
N ALA A 565 -2.07 -10.10 -39.97
CA ALA A 565 -1.77 -11.44 -40.47
C ALA A 565 -0.47 -11.40 -41.30
N GLY A 566 0.67 -11.25 -40.63
CA GLY A 566 1.99 -11.24 -41.26
C GLY A 566 3.07 -11.70 -40.29
N THR A 567 3.79 -12.74 -40.67
CA THR A 567 4.95 -13.28 -39.95
C THR A 567 5.96 -12.19 -39.55
N PRO A 568 6.54 -12.26 -38.34
CA PRO A 568 7.22 -11.14 -37.72
C PRO A 568 8.66 -11.00 -38.21
N GLN A 569 8.95 -9.94 -38.96
CA GLN A 569 10.31 -9.46 -39.16
C GLN A 569 10.36 -7.94 -38.97
N HIS A 570 11.10 -7.52 -37.95
CA HIS A 570 11.54 -6.16 -37.63
C HIS A 570 10.51 -5.16 -37.04
N ALA A 571 10.24 -5.30 -35.74
CA ALA A 571 9.92 -4.19 -34.83
C ALA A 571 10.51 -4.47 -33.43
N SER A 572 11.84 -4.46 -33.37
CA SER A 572 12.61 -4.38 -32.13
C SER A 572 12.95 -2.92 -31.88
N LEU A 573 12.27 -2.28 -30.92
CA LEU A 573 12.85 -1.41 -29.89
C LEU A 573 11.72 -0.65 -29.17
N ILE A 574 11.60 -0.96 -27.86
CA ILE A 574 10.83 -0.28 -26.80
C ILE A 574 9.42 -0.86 -26.49
N ALA A 575 9.45 -2.08 -25.89
CA ALA A 575 8.60 -2.65 -24.81
C ALA A 575 7.07 -2.83 -25.03
N GLY A 576 6.48 -4.02 -25.17
CA GLY A 576 6.97 -5.39 -24.96
C GLY A 576 6.59 -5.98 -23.59
N GLY A 577 5.31 -6.34 -23.40
CA GLY A 577 4.92 -7.32 -22.39
C GLY A 577 5.42 -8.68 -22.82
N ILE A 578 6.39 -9.25 -22.10
CA ILE A 578 7.14 -10.40 -22.57
C ILE A 578 6.29 -11.66 -22.40
N ASN A 579 5.81 -12.23 -23.51
CA ASN A 579 5.36 -13.63 -23.56
C ASN A 579 6.60 -14.51 -23.38
N LEU A 580 6.95 -14.73 -22.11
CA LEU A 580 8.06 -15.57 -21.76
C LEU A 580 7.61 -17.02 -21.89
N SER A 581 8.17 -17.75 -22.85
CA SER A 581 8.16 -19.22 -22.77
C SER A 581 8.67 -19.66 -21.38
N GLY A 582 8.34 -20.86 -20.90
CA GLY A 582 8.88 -21.35 -19.62
C GLY A 582 10.41 -21.22 -19.54
N HIS A 583 11.09 -21.36 -20.68
CA HIS A 583 12.52 -21.09 -20.83
C HIS A 583 12.87 -19.60 -20.65
N SER A 584 12.15 -18.69 -21.32
CA SER A 584 12.37 -17.25 -21.17
C SER A 584 12.08 -16.75 -19.75
N LEU A 585 11.06 -17.29 -19.08
CA LEU A 585 10.74 -16.93 -17.70
C LEU A 585 11.85 -17.40 -16.76
N ALA A 586 12.35 -18.62 -16.96
CA ALA A 586 13.50 -19.11 -16.23
C ALA A 586 14.76 -18.25 -16.48
N LEU A 587 14.98 -17.74 -17.71
CA LEU A 587 16.08 -16.79 -17.98
C LEU A 587 15.93 -15.49 -17.20
N ILE A 588 14.74 -14.90 -17.17
CA ILE A 588 14.49 -13.65 -16.43
C ILE A 588 14.63 -13.86 -14.93
N LEU A 589 14.07 -14.94 -14.39
CA LEU A 589 14.22 -15.28 -12.98
C LEU A 589 15.68 -15.56 -12.62
N PHE A 590 16.41 -16.31 -13.45
CA PHE A 590 17.81 -16.60 -13.24
C PHE A 590 18.66 -15.32 -13.24
N TRP A 591 18.65 -14.55 -14.34
CA TRP A 591 19.49 -13.36 -14.48
C TRP A 591 19.03 -12.20 -13.60
N GLY A 592 17.72 -12.03 -13.41
CA GLY A 592 17.17 -11.03 -12.50
C GLY A 592 17.56 -11.28 -11.05
N SER A 593 17.36 -12.51 -10.56
CA SER A 593 17.76 -12.86 -9.19
C SER A 593 19.27 -12.90 -9.00
N LEU A 594 20.04 -13.40 -9.98
CA LEU A 594 21.50 -13.40 -9.94
C LEU A 594 22.06 -11.98 -9.97
N GLY A 595 21.54 -11.12 -10.86
CA GLY A 595 21.92 -9.71 -10.95
C GLY A 595 21.63 -8.96 -9.66
N LEU A 596 20.48 -9.21 -9.03
CA LEU A 596 20.14 -8.61 -7.73
C LEU A 596 21.06 -9.11 -6.61
N LEU A 597 21.41 -10.41 -6.57
CA LEU A 597 22.40 -10.94 -5.62
C LEU A 597 23.77 -10.28 -5.81
N ILE A 598 24.24 -10.16 -7.06
CA ILE A 598 25.49 -9.46 -7.39
C ILE A 598 25.42 -7.99 -6.98
N TYR A 599 24.29 -7.32 -7.22
CA TYR A 599 24.09 -5.95 -6.78
C TYR A 599 24.24 -5.82 -5.25
N ILE A 600 23.59 -6.68 -4.46
CA ILE A 600 23.64 -6.51 -3.00
C ILE A 600 25.03 -6.80 -2.42
N VAL A 601 25.79 -7.75 -3.00
CA VAL A 601 27.13 -8.14 -2.52
C VAL A 601 28.23 -7.24 -3.07
N ILE A 602 28.10 -6.76 -4.31
CA ILE A 602 29.18 -6.04 -5.02
C ILE A 602 28.69 -4.68 -5.53
N GLY A 603 27.54 -4.65 -6.22
CA GLY A 603 27.04 -3.44 -6.88
C GLY A 603 26.80 -2.28 -5.91
N TYR A 604 26.09 -2.49 -4.81
CA TYR A 604 25.81 -1.46 -3.82
C TYR A 604 27.08 -0.89 -3.16
N PRO A 605 28.03 -1.70 -2.66
CA PRO A 605 29.35 -1.22 -2.22
C PRO A 605 30.06 -0.34 -3.25
N LEU A 606 30.07 -0.73 -4.53
CA LEU A 606 30.70 0.03 -5.59
C LEU A 606 29.97 1.35 -5.88
N VAL A 607 28.64 1.33 -5.91
CA VAL A 607 27.80 2.53 -6.09
C VAL A 607 28.03 3.52 -4.95
N ILE A 608 28.02 3.06 -3.69
CA ILE A 608 28.23 3.93 -2.54
C ILE A 608 29.68 4.43 -2.48
N ALA A 609 30.66 3.63 -2.91
CA ALA A 609 32.04 4.07 -3.03
C ALA A 609 32.20 5.15 -4.11
N GLY A 610 31.63 4.91 -5.31
CA GLY A 610 31.59 5.87 -6.41
C GLY A 610 30.94 7.19 -6.02
N TRP A 611 29.77 7.12 -5.40
CA TRP A 611 29.06 8.31 -4.94
C TRP A 611 29.86 9.06 -3.85
N ALA A 612 30.47 8.35 -2.90
CA ALA A 612 31.31 8.98 -1.88
C ALA A 612 32.57 9.64 -2.46
N MET A 613 33.04 9.21 -3.64
CA MET A 613 34.13 9.85 -4.38
C MET A 613 33.67 11.08 -5.14
N VAL A 614 32.53 11.01 -5.84
CA VAL A 614 32.06 12.07 -6.74
C VAL A 614 31.32 13.20 -6.00
N ARG A 615 30.51 12.88 -4.99
CA ARG A 615 29.71 13.86 -4.23
C ARG A 615 29.73 13.59 -2.72
N PRO A 616 30.89 13.73 -2.05
CA PRO A 616 30.93 13.69 -0.60
C PRO A 616 30.22 14.91 0.01
N ARG A 617 29.57 14.72 1.16
CA ARG A 617 29.00 15.81 1.95
C ARG A 617 29.88 16.04 3.19
N PRO A 618 30.80 17.02 3.15
CA PRO A 618 31.65 17.31 4.31
C PRO A 618 30.81 17.70 5.53
N TYR A 619 31.41 17.60 6.71
CA TYR A 619 30.83 18.05 7.98
C TYR A 619 31.91 18.75 8.79
N GLN A 620 31.50 19.61 9.72
CA GLN A 620 32.46 20.28 10.60
C GLN A 620 33.03 19.31 11.63
N ARG A 621 34.35 19.26 11.73
CA ARG A 621 35.07 18.43 12.69
C ARG A 621 35.93 19.33 13.56
N GLY A 622 35.72 19.31 14.87
CA GLY A 622 36.46 20.12 15.83
C GLY A 622 36.76 19.35 17.11
N SER A 623 37.69 19.87 17.90
CA SER A 623 37.99 19.32 19.23
C SER A 623 37.09 20.01 20.26
N ILE A 624 35.86 19.50 20.42
CA ILE A 624 34.93 19.96 21.45
C ILE A 624 34.84 18.95 22.61
N GLU A 625 34.53 19.46 23.79
CA GLU A 625 34.35 18.66 25.01
C GLU A 625 32.98 18.97 25.66
N PRO A 626 31.84 18.64 25.03
CA PRO A 626 30.52 18.83 25.63
C PRO A 626 30.35 17.98 26.92
N SER A 627 29.31 18.25 27.71
CA SER A 627 28.97 17.33 28.81
C SER A 627 28.44 16.00 28.23
N VAL A 628 28.96 14.88 28.72
CA VAL A 628 28.67 13.54 28.21
C VAL A 628 28.09 12.67 29.32
N SER A 629 26.99 11.98 29.02
CA SER A 629 26.44 10.92 29.86
C SER A 629 26.58 9.57 29.17
N VAL A 630 27.36 8.65 29.76
CA VAL A 630 27.46 7.26 29.31
C VAL A 630 26.34 6.46 29.98
N VAL A 631 25.46 5.85 29.18
CA VAL A 631 24.31 5.06 29.66
C VAL A 631 24.56 3.58 29.37
N ILE A 632 24.48 2.76 30.43
CA ILE A 632 24.67 1.32 30.38
C ILE A 632 23.42 0.63 30.95
N ALA A 633 22.90 -0.36 30.22
CA ALA A 633 21.93 -1.31 30.74
C ALA A 633 22.67 -2.59 31.16
N ALA A 634 22.51 -3.02 32.42
CA ALA A 634 23.17 -4.18 32.98
C ALA A 634 22.13 -5.16 33.54
N HIS A 635 22.24 -6.43 33.15
CA HIS A 635 21.49 -7.52 33.75
C HIS A 635 22.43 -8.71 33.92
N ASN A 636 22.64 -9.14 35.16
CA ASN A 636 23.53 -10.25 35.49
C ASN A 636 24.94 -10.13 34.87
N GLU A 637 25.60 -9.00 35.15
CA GLU A 637 26.93 -8.66 34.66
C GLU A 637 27.97 -8.56 35.79
N VAL A 638 27.79 -9.30 36.91
CA VAL A 638 28.68 -9.21 38.08
C VAL A 638 30.13 -9.45 37.69
N ALA A 639 30.39 -10.34 36.72
CA ALA A 639 31.72 -10.69 36.25
C ALA A 639 32.45 -9.55 35.51
N HIS A 640 31.71 -8.67 34.82
CA HIS A 640 32.28 -7.70 33.88
C HIS A 640 32.07 -6.24 34.30
N ILE A 641 31.00 -5.94 35.05
CA ILE A 641 30.60 -4.55 35.36
C ILE A 641 31.71 -3.76 36.07
N GLY A 642 32.43 -4.36 37.02
CA GLY A 642 33.53 -3.68 37.71
C GLY A 642 34.67 -3.27 36.77
N ARG A 643 35.04 -4.16 35.83
CA ARG A 643 36.06 -3.86 34.81
C ARG A 643 35.60 -2.77 33.87
N LYS A 644 34.31 -2.80 33.46
CA LYS A 644 33.73 -1.79 32.60
C LYS A 644 33.77 -0.41 33.25
N ILE A 645 33.36 -0.30 34.51
CA ILE A 645 33.41 0.96 35.24
C ILE A 645 34.85 1.46 35.36
N ALA A 646 35.80 0.59 35.74
CA ALA A 646 37.21 0.97 35.79
C ALA A 646 37.76 1.45 34.44
N ASN A 647 37.31 0.87 33.32
CA ASN A 647 37.67 1.31 31.97
C ASN A 647 37.05 2.68 31.64
N LEU A 648 35.78 2.93 31.99
CA LEU A 648 35.14 4.24 31.76
C LEU A 648 35.77 5.37 32.58
N LEU A 649 36.20 5.10 33.82
CA LEU A 649 36.85 6.10 34.67
C LEU A 649 38.27 6.46 34.21
N LYS A 650 38.89 5.62 33.37
CA LYS A 650 40.23 5.81 32.78
C LYS A 650 40.19 6.47 31.40
N LEU A 651 39.02 6.82 30.88
CA LEU A 651 38.91 7.50 29.59
C LEU A 651 39.53 8.89 29.66
N ASP A 652 40.20 9.30 28.60
CA ASP A 652 40.74 10.66 28.46
C ASP A 652 39.58 11.62 28.13
N TYR A 653 38.90 12.08 29.18
CA TYR A 653 37.83 13.07 29.12
C TYR A 653 37.75 13.85 30.45
N PRO A 654 37.40 15.15 30.45
CA PRO A 654 37.30 15.93 31.68
C PRO A 654 36.34 15.28 32.71
N PRO A 655 36.80 14.97 33.95
CA PRO A 655 35.98 14.27 34.94
C PRO A 655 34.69 15.01 35.33
N ASP A 656 34.72 16.35 35.35
CA ASP A 656 33.58 17.23 35.62
C ASP A 656 32.52 17.24 34.51
N ARG A 657 32.88 16.75 33.32
CA ARG A 657 32.00 16.68 32.13
C ARG A 657 31.55 15.27 31.80
N LEU A 658 31.95 14.26 32.59
CA LEU A 658 31.60 12.87 32.36
C LEU A 658 30.68 12.34 33.46
N GLU A 659 29.49 11.92 33.06
CA GLU A 659 28.52 11.24 33.91
C GLU A 659 28.33 9.80 33.43
N ILE A 660 28.20 8.84 34.36
CA ILE A 660 27.95 7.43 34.05
C ILE A 660 26.63 7.01 34.69
N LEU A 661 25.63 6.63 33.89
CA LEU A 661 24.35 6.09 34.35
C LEU A 661 24.32 4.58 34.11
N VAL A 662 24.10 3.81 35.17
CA VAL A 662 23.98 2.36 35.08
C VAL A 662 22.59 1.94 35.53
N GLY A 663 21.83 1.30 34.65
CA GLY A 663 20.53 0.71 34.95
C GLY A 663 20.67 -0.78 35.20
N SER A 664 20.47 -1.23 36.44
CA SER A 664 20.38 -2.65 36.77
C SER A 664 18.96 -3.14 36.50
N ASP A 665 18.79 -4.01 35.52
CA ASP A 665 17.49 -4.49 35.00
C ASP A 665 17.13 -5.86 35.59
N GLY A 666 16.63 -5.90 36.82
CA GLY A 666 16.26 -7.15 37.50
C GLY A 666 17.43 -8.12 37.69
N SER A 667 18.63 -7.62 38.04
CA SER A 667 19.82 -8.47 38.27
C SER A 667 19.72 -9.27 39.58
N THR A 668 20.19 -10.51 39.56
CA THR A 668 20.14 -11.47 40.68
C THR A 668 21.50 -12.10 41.02
N ASP A 669 22.57 -11.75 40.30
CA ASP A 669 23.89 -12.41 40.38
C ASP A 669 24.94 -11.67 41.24
N GLY A 670 24.54 -10.66 42.00
CA GLY A 670 25.49 -9.80 42.74
C GLY A 670 25.88 -8.50 41.99
N THR A 671 25.35 -8.25 40.79
CA THR A 671 25.67 -7.02 40.02
C THR A 671 25.38 -5.74 40.78
N LEU A 672 24.24 -5.69 41.50
CA LEU A 672 23.80 -4.48 42.21
C LEU A 672 24.70 -4.18 43.42
N GLU A 673 25.09 -5.21 44.15
CA GLU A 673 26.02 -5.16 45.28
C GLU A 673 27.37 -4.65 44.82
N ARG A 674 27.87 -5.18 43.70
CA ARG A 674 29.13 -4.73 43.09
C ARG A 674 29.08 -3.29 42.61
N LEU A 675 27.95 -2.83 42.08
CA LEU A 675 27.76 -1.42 41.70
C LEU A 675 27.70 -0.50 42.92
N ARG A 676 26.96 -0.89 43.97
CA ARG A 676 26.83 -0.11 45.22
C ARG A 676 28.14 0.01 45.99
N ALA A 677 29.04 -0.95 45.85
CA ALA A 677 30.37 -0.90 46.44
C ALA A 677 31.30 0.15 45.79
N ILE A 678 30.93 0.73 44.66
CA ILE A 678 31.73 1.73 43.95
C ILE A 678 31.35 3.13 44.44
N SER A 679 32.21 3.71 45.27
CA SER A 679 32.07 5.09 45.77
C SER A 679 32.70 6.10 44.82
N GLU A 680 32.00 6.43 43.73
CA GLU A 680 32.45 7.42 42.74
C GLU A 680 31.30 8.38 42.38
N GLN A 681 31.52 9.68 42.56
CA GLN A 681 30.48 10.71 42.42
C GLN A 681 29.95 10.86 40.99
N ARG A 682 30.75 10.45 39.99
CA ARG A 682 30.36 10.47 38.58
C ARG A 682 29.36 9.37 38.20
N ILE A 683 29.13 8.38 39.07
CA ILE A 683 28.30 7.21 38.77
C ILE A 683 26.93 7.35 39.43
N ARG A 684 25.87 7.16 38.64
CA ARG A 684 24.48 7.13 39.10
C ARG A 684 23.86 5.79 38.77
N ILE A 685 23.47 5.07 39.81
CA ILE A 685 22.89 3.73 39.70
C ILE A 685 21.37 3.84 39.78
N PHE A 686 20.69 3.20 38.84
CA PHE A 686 19.23 3.08 38.80
C PHE A 686 18.86 1.60 38.89
N VAL A 687 18.01 1.26 39.84
CA VAL A 687 17.52 -0.12 40.01
C VAL A 687 16.15 -0.22 39.38
N LEU A 688 15.99 -1.16 38.45
CA LEU A 688 14.71 -1.60 37.93
C LEU A 688 14.46 -2.99 38.51
N PRO A 689 13.37 -3.19 39.29
CA PRO A 689 13.14 -4.45 40.01
C PRO A 689 12.83 -5.60 39.05
N ASP A 690 12.06 -5.33 37.99
CA ASP A 690 11.65 -6.31 37.00
C ASP A 690 12.54 -6.25 35.76
N ARG A 691 12.84 -7.43 35.21
CA ARG A 691 13.62 -7.58 33.99
C ARG A 691 12.80 -7.21 32.75
N ARG A 692 13.00 -5.99 32.23
CA ARG A 692 12.22 -5.43 31.09
C ARG A 692 13.02 -5.27 29.81
N GLY A 693 14.34 -5.46 29.88
CA GLY A 693 15.24 -5.38 28.74
C GLY A 693 15.79 -3.98 28.47
N LYS A 694 16.81 -3.93 27.59
CA LYS A 694 17.58 -2.71 27.29
C LYS A 694 16.71 -1.50 26.87
N PRO A 695 15.71 -1.62 25.96
CA PRO A 695 14.86 -0.49 25.58
C PRO A 695 14.16 0.20 26.77
N ALA A 696 13.64 -0.58 27.73
CA ALA A 696 12.99 -0.03 28.93
C ALA A 696 13.99 0.73 29.81
N VAL A 697 15.21 0.21 29.96
CA VAL A 697 16.30 0.90 30.67
C VAL A 697 16.67 2.20 29.97
N LEU A 698 16.83 2.19 28.63
CA LEU A 698 17.17 3.39 27.87
C LEU A 698 16.09 4.47 28.01
N ASN A 699 14.81 4.10 27.86
CA ASN A 699 13.69 5.02 28.05
C ASN A 699 13.67 5.64 29.45
N ARG A 700 14.14 4.92 30.48
CA ARG A 700 14.19 5.39 31.86
C ARG A 700 15.40 6.28 32.16
N LEU A 701 16.55 5.97 31.57
CA LEU A 701 17.83 6.59 31.92
C LEU A 701 18.18 7.78 31.03
N VAL A 702 17.93 7.70 29.71
CA VAL A 702 18.31 8.78 28.77
C VAL A 702 17.66 10.13 29.12
N PRO A 703 16.38 10.21 29.51
CA PRO A 703 15.78 11.48 29.98
C PRO A 703 16.40 12.04 31.27
N LYS A 704 17.04 11.19 32.08
CA LYS A 704 17.66 11.57 33.36
C LYS A 704 19.15 11.91 33.24
N ALA A 705 19.72 11.72 32.06
CA ALA A 705 21.09 12.10 31.74
C ALA A 705 21.26 13.61 31.78
N ARG A 706 22.37 14.08 32.36
CA ARG A 706 22.71 15.51 32.47
C ARG A 706 23.53 16.02 31.30
N GLY A 707 24.24 15.12 30.62
CA GLY A 707 25.05 15.42 29.44
C GLY A 707 24.23 15.97 28.28
N GLU A 708 24.82 16.88 27.53
CA GLU A 708 24.31 17.30 26.22
C GLU A 708 24.30 16.13 25.24
N ILE A 709 25.37 15.31 25.29
CA ILE A 709 25.54 14.12 24.46
C ILE A 709 25.38 12.88 25.32
N VAL A 710 24.62 11.91 24.82
CA VAL A 710 24.41 10.61 25.48
C VAL A 710 25.13 9.54 24.68
N VAL A 711 26.02 8.81 25.35
CA VAL A 711 26.75 7.67 24.78
C VAL A 711 26.08 6.39 25.26
N LEU A 712 25.54 5.62 24.32
CA LEU A 712 24.88 4.35 24.57
C LEU A 712 25.92 3.24 24.42
N ALA A 713 26.16 2.52 25.51
CA ALA A 713 27.23 1.55 25.64
C ALA A 713 26.72 0.21 26.20
N ASP A 714 27.48 -0.85 25.93
CA ASP A 714 27.28 -2.19 26.49
C ASP A 714 28.44 -2.51 27.47
N VAL A 715 28.18 -3.40 28.43
CA VAL A 715 29.10 -3.76 29.52
C VAL A 715 30.29 -4.55 29.00
N ARG A 716 30.09 -5.35 27.95
CA ARG A 716 31.06 -6.33 27.48
C ARG A 716 32.32 -5.71 26.89
N GLN A 717 32.19 -4.65 26.10
CA GLN A 717 33.27 -4.14 25.27
C GLN A 717 34.17 -3.18 26.04
N GLU A 718 35.48 -3.29 25.80
CA GLU A 718 36.50 -2.41 26.35
C GLU A 718 36.68 -1.18 25.46
N PHE A 719 36.71 0.00 26.06
CA PHE A 719 36.78 1.27 25.34
C PHE A 719 38.23 1.74 25.25
N ASP A 720 38.64 2.19 24.06
CA ASP A 720 39.89 2.90 23.86
C ASP A 720 39.90 4.21 24.66
N SER A 721 41.06 4.61 25.20
CA SER A 721 41.16 5.80 26.06
C SER A 721 40.70 7.09 25.37
N GLN A 722 40.84 7.18 24.05
CA GLN A 722 40.45 8.35 23.25
C GLN A 722 39.02 8.28 22.70
N VAL A 723 38.25 7.23 23.02
CA VAL A 723 36.97 6.94 22.35
C VAL A 723 35.96 8.09 22.46
N LEU A 724 35.87 8.75 23.62
CA LEU A 724 34.91 9.84 23.83
C LEU A 724 35.30 11.06 23.02
N ARG A 725 36.57 11.47 23.09
CA ARG A 725 37.09 12.58 22.26
C ARG A 725 36.84 12.33 20.78
N ALA A 726 37.09 11.11 20.30
CA ALA A 726 36.80 10.74 18.93
C ALA A 726 35.31 10.87 18.58
N LEU A 727 34.41 10.32 19.40
CA LEU A 727 32.95 10.44 19.20
C LEU A 727 32.46 11.88 19.21
N MET A 728 33.09 12.77 19.98
CA MET A 728 32.66 14.16 20.10
C MET A 728 33.02 15.02 18.88
N ARG A 729 34.09 14.67 18.15
CA ARG A 729 34.60 15.47 17.03
C ARG A 729 33.54 15.82 15.97
N PRO A 730 32.65 14.91 15.55
CA PRO A 730 31.62 15.25 14.56
C PRO A 730 30.46 16.08 15.11
N PHE A 731 30.25 16.14 16.44
CA PHE A 731 29.19 16.97 17.04
C PHE A 731 29.50 18.47 17.04
N THR A 732 30.70 18.87 16.60
CA THR A 732 30.97 20.28 16.24
C THR A 732 29.97 20.77 15.19
N ASP A 733 29.56 19.89 14.26
CA ASP A 733 28.51 20.20 13.31
C ASP A 733 27.11 20.09 13.98
N PRO A 734 26.31 21.17 14.02
CA PRO A 734 24.97 21.13 14.61
C PRO A 734 24.02 20.21 13.83
N GLN A 735 24.28 19.90 12.56
CA GLN A 735 23.49 18.97 11.76
C GLN A 735 23.74 17.50 12.13
N VAL A 736 24.77 17.19 12.91
CA VAL A 736 25.06 15.82 13.36
C VAL A 736 24.27 15.51 14.62
N GLY A 737 23.37 14.54 14.51
CA GLY A 737 22.51 14.11 15.60
C GLY A 737 22.97 12.80 16.26
N ALA A 738 23.72 11.96 15.53
CA ALA A 738 24.24 10.70 16.03
C ALA A 738 25.61 10.37 15.43
N VAL A 739 26.48 9.71 16.22
CA VAL A 739 27.80 9.25 15.80
C VAL A 739 28.02 7.83 16.30
N SER A 740 28.27 6.90 15.38
CA SER A 740 28.64 5.52 15.71
C SER A 740 30.16 5.37 15.77
N GLY A 741 30.65 4.63 16.77
CA GLY A 741 32.03 4.18 16.79
C GLY A 741 32.26 2.87 16.03
N GLU A 742 33.47 2.36 16.14
CA GLU A 742 33.97 1.16 15.49
C GLU A 742 34.20 0.02 16.49
N LEU A 743 33.57 -1.12 16.23
CA LEU A 743 33.87 -2.37 16.93
C LEU A 743 35.08 -3.07 16.28
N VAL A 744 36.06 -3.41 17.11
CA VAL A 744 37.28 -4.15 16.75
C VAL A 744 37.25 -5.48 17.49
N LEU A 745 37.37 -6.59 16.75
CA LEU A 745 37.38 -7.94 17.33
C LEU A 745 38.83 -8.42 17.46
N ASN A 746 39.30 -8.57 18.70
CA ASN A 746 40.68 -8.96 19.01
C ASN A 746 40.71 -10.19 19.93
N ARG A 747 41.68 -11.08 19.73
CA ARG A 747 41.84 -12.32 20.52
C ARG A 747 42.07 -12.06 22.02
N ASN A 748 42.61 -10.89 22.38
CA ASN A 748 42.97 -10.55 23.76
C ASN A 748 42.10 -9.43 24.35
N SER A 749 41.01 -9.03 23.70
CA SER A 749 40.13 -7.90 24.07
C SER A 749 40.80 -6.51 24.16
N SER A 750 42.12 -6.41 24.07
CA SER A 750 42.85 -5.15 24.20
C SER A 750 42.92 -4.39 22.86
N CYS A 751 42.85 -3.05 22.93
CA CYS A 751 42.96 -2.17 21.76
C CYS A 751 44.42 -1.91 21.32
N ASN A 752 45.42 -2.40 22.06
CA ASN A 752 46.85 -2.16 21.84
C ASN A 752 47.53 -3.16 20.88
N THR A 753 46.83 -4.20 20.43
CA THR A 753 47.35 -5.21 19.50
C THR A 753 46.71 -5.03 18.12
N VAL A 754 47.54 -4.97 17.06
CA VAL A 754 47.08 -4.93 15.66
C VAL A 754 46.26 -6.19 15.39
N GLY A 755 44.98 -5.99 15.04
CA GLY A 755 43.99 -7.06 14.96
C GLY A 755 44.33 -8.12 13.91
N ASP A 756 44.48 -9.36 14.38
CA ASP A 756 44.74 -10.54 13.58
C ASP A 756 43.41 -11.17 13.10
N GLY A 757 43.11 -11.04 11.80
CA GLY A 757 42.33 -12.02 11.04
C GLY A 757 40.83 -12.23 11.37
N ALA A 758 40.12 -11.28 11.96
CA ALA A 758 38.66 -11.38 12.19
C ALA A 758 37.82 -10.82 11.03
N GLY A 759 37.86 -11.53 9.89
CA GLY A 759 36.71 -11.72 8.98
C GLY A 759 36.46 -10.64 7.92
N ALA A 760 36.68 -11.00 6.65
CA ALA A 760 36.36 -10.19 5.46
C ALA A 760 34.96 -9.53 5.48
N TYR A 761 33.97 -10.17 6.13
CA TYR A 761 32.63 -9.62 6.34
C TYR A 761 32.60 -8.33 7.19
N TRP A 762 33.41 -8.24 8.25
CA TRP A 762 33.47 -7.04 9.08
C TRP A 762 34.18 -5.90 8.36
N GLY A 763 35.23 -6.20 7.59
CA GLY A 763 35.85 -5.22 6.68
C GLY A 763 34.86 -4.69 5.65
N TYR A 764 34.03 -5.58 5.10
CA TYR A 764 32.97 -5.25 4.15
C TYR A 764 31.89 -4.32 4.76
N GLU A 765 31.36 -4.64 5.94
CA GLU A 765 30.35 -3.80 6.60
C GLU A 765 30.93 -2.42 7.00
N LYS A 766 32.18 -2.40 7.50
CA LYS A 766 32.89 -1.15 7.84
C LYS A 766 33.07 -0.26 6.61
N PHE A 767 33.45 -0.85 5.49
CA PHE A 767 33.62 -0.13 4.23
C PHE A 767 32.32 0.59 3.84
N ILE A 768 31.20 -0.13 3.80
CA ILE A 768 29.90 0.45 3.41
C ILE A 768 29.52 1.60 4.35
N ARG A 769 29.56 1.39 5.67
CA ARG A 769 29.18 2.41 6.66
C ARG A 769 30.05 3.66 6.56
N SER A 770 31.36 3.51 6.32
CA SER A 770 32.25 4.65 6.08
C SER A 770 31.84 5.45 4.85
N ARG A 771 31.45 4.79 3.74
CA ARG A 771 31.01 5.48 2.52
C ARG A 771 29.64 6.14 2.68
N GLU A 772 28.68 5.47 3.31
CA GLU A 772 27.36 6.03 3.62
C GLU A 772 27.46 7.30 4.47
N SER A 773 28.28 7.26 5.52
CA SER A 773 28.55 8.42 6.39
C SER A 773 29.14 9.60 5.61
N ARG A 774 29.98 9.33 4.60
CA ARG A 774 30.64 10.35 3.78
C ARG A 774 29.69 11.03 2.79
N ILE A 775 28.65 10.34 2.34
CA ILE A 775 27.64 10.90 1.42
C ILE A 775 26.56 11.63 2.19
N ASP A 776 26.01 11.00 3.23
CA ASP A 776 24.97 11.63 4.04
C ASP A 776 24.94 11.07 5.46
N SER A 777 24.54 9.80 5.62
CA SER A 777 24.40 9.14 6.92
C SER A 777 24.41 7.62 6.81
N THR A 778 24.85 6.94 7.86
CA THR A 778 24.78 5.47 7.96
C THR A 778 23.39 5.00 8.35
N VAL A 779 22.97 3.83 7.86
CA VAL A 779 21.66 3.24 8.17
C VAL A 779 21.71 2.43 9.48
N GLY A 780 21.98 3.14 10.57
CA GLY A 780 22.11 2.59 11.91
C GLY A 780 23.54 2.67 12.47
N ALA A 781 23.63 2.44 13.78
CA ALA A 781 24.88 2.42 14.54
C ALA A 781 25.30 0.99 14.91
N THR A 782 26.46 0.85 15.54
CA THR A 782 26.82 -0.41 16.22
C THR A 782 26.32 -0.37 17.65
N GLY A 783 25.59 -1.39 18.08
CA GLY A 783 25.13 -1.52 19.48
C GLY A 783 26.24 -1.60 20.52
N ALA A 784 27.51 -1.77 20.10
CA ALA A 784 28.66 -1.73 20.99
C ALA A 784 28.96 -0.31 21.51
N ILE A 785 28.82 0.71 20.66
CA ILE A 785 29.02 2.11 21.04
C ILE A 785 28.44 3.08 19.99
N TYR A 786 27.60 4.00 20.46
CA TYR A 786 27.21 5.18 19.69
C TYR A 786 26.79 6.34 20.59
N ALA A 787 26.90 7.55 20.07
CA ALA A 787 26.54 8.79 20.74
C ALA A 787 25.38 9.46 20.02
N ILE A 788 24.51 10.14 20.78
CA ILE A 788 23.40 10.94 20.26
C ILE A 788 23.31 12.27 21.00
N ARG A 789 22.77 13.31 20.35
CA ARG A 789 22.32 14.50 21.10
C ARG A 789 21.14 14.12 21.97
N ARG A 790 21.21 14.41 23.29
CA ARG A 790 20.17 14.04 24.25
C ARG A 790 18.78 14.55 23.83
N ALA A 791 18.72 15.78 23.32
CA ALA A 791 17.48 16.44 22.89
C ALA A 791 16.79 15.76 21.68
N LEU A 792 17.47 14.85 20.99
CA LEU A 792 16.93 14.12 19.84
C LEU A 792 16.47 12.71 20.19
N PHE A 793 16.67 12.27 21.44
CA PHE A 793 16.18 10.97 21.89
C PHE A 793 14.65 10.97 21.99
N GLU A 794 14.04 9.97 21.39
CA GLU A 794 12.61 9.67 21.51
C GLU A 794 12.47 8.29 22.18
N PRO A 795 11.57 8.14 23.17
CA PRO A 795 11.29 6.82 23.74
C PRO A 795 10.94 5.80 22.66
N ILE A 796 11.56 4.62 22.76
CA ILE A 796 11.34 3.51 21.83
C ILE A 796 10.38 2.48 22.46
N PRO A 797 9.56 1.76 21.67
CA PRO A 797 8.75 0.68 22.21
C PRO A 797 9.62 -0.33 22.96
N GLU A 798 9.16 -0.82 24.10
CA GLU A 798 9.96 -1.68 24.98
C GLU A 798 10.31 -3.03 24.34
N ASP A 799 9.52 -3.46 23.36
CA ASP A 799 9.72 -4.69 22.59
C ASP A 799 10.76 -4.54 21.44
N THR A 800 11.43 -3.39 21.33
CA THR A 800 12.38 -3.08 20.24
C THR A 800 13.63 -3.96 20.30
N ILE A 801 13.92 -4.67 19.20
CA ILE A 801 15.11 -5.54 19.11
C ILE A 801 16.37 -4.76 18.71
N LEU A 802 16.25 -3.79 17.79
CA LEU A 802 17.38 -3.02 17.22
C LEU A 802 17.34 -1.56 17.67
N ASP A 803 17.58 -1.30 18.96
CA ASP A 803 17.65 0.05 19.50
C ASP A 803 18.73 0.90 18.81
N ASP A 804 19.87 0.28 18.48
CA ASP A 804 21.04 0.84 17.81
C ASP A 804 20.80 1.18 16.34
N VAL A 805 19.70 0.73 15.75
CA VAL A 805 19.27 1.11 14.40
C VAL A 805 18.09 2.06 14.46
N LEU A 806 17.10 1.78 15.30
CA LEU A 806 15.87 2.58 15.40
C LEU A 806 16.13 4.00 15.89
N ILE A 807 16.91 4.17 16.97
CA ILE A 807 17.18 5.48 17.56
C ILE A 807 17.88 6.39 16.54
N PRO A 808 19.01 5.98 15.90
CA PRO A 808 19.63 6.80 14.86
C PRO A 808 18.70 7.09 13.68
N LEU A 809 17.90 6.14 13.20
CA LEU A 809 17.01 6.38 12.05
C LEU A 809 15.90 7.40 12.36
N ARG A 810 15.35 7.40 13.58
CA ARG A 810 14.40 8.45 14.01
C ARG A 810 15.08 9.83 14.09
N ILE A 811 16.34 9.89 14.52
CA ILE A 811 17.16 11.11 14.46
C ILE A 811 17.34 11.57 13.01
N ALA A 812 17.60 10.65 12.07
CA ALA A 812 17.69 10.98 10.65
C ALA A 812 16.37 11.45 10.03
N ARG A 813 15.24 10.91 10.49
CA ARG A 813 13.90 11.37 10.10
C ARG A 813 13.65 12.83 10.48
N ARG A 814 14.28 13.32 11.56
CA ARG A 814 14.22 14.72 12.00
C ARG A 814 15.21 15.64 11.26
N GLY A 815 15.87 15.14 10.21
CA GLY A 815 16.78 15.93 9.36
C GLY A 815 18.24 15.93 9.81
N TYR A 816 18.59 15.24 10.91
CA TYR A 816 19.97 15.20 11.41
C TYR A 816 20.78 14.05 10.81
N ARG A 817 22.09 14.20 10.75
CA ARG A 817 23.03 13.20 10.20
C ARG A 817 23.45 12.16 11.23
N ILE A 818 23.67 10.94 10.74
CA ILE A 818 24.25 9.81 11.49
C ILE A 818 25.61 9.50 10.88
N LEU A 819 26.69 9.77 11.62
CA LEU A 819 28.05 9.60 11.11
C LEU A 819 28.74 8.37 11.71
N PHE A 820 29.74 7.86 10.99
CA PHE A 820 30.62 6.78 11.46
C PHE A 820 32.04 7.32 11.68
N GLU A 821 32.55 7.20 12.91
CA GLU A 821 33.87 7.69 13.31
C GLU A 821 34.81 6.51 13.64
N PRO A 822 35.71 6.13 12.73
CA PRO A 822 36.64 5.00 12.93
C PRO A 822 37.70 5.26 14.01
N GLY A 823 37.89 6.52 14.43
CA GLY A 823 38.73 6.85 15.58
C GLY A 823 38.11 6.44 16.92
N ALA A 824 36.78 6.26 16.99
CA ALA A 824 36.08 5.88 18.20
C ALA A 824 36.02 4.35 18.34
N ARG A 825 37.10 3.74 18.82
CA ARG A 825 37.27 2.28 18.84
C ARG A 825 36.82 1.65 20.15
N VAL A 826 36.14 0.51 20.03
CA VAL A 826 35.81 -0.39 21.13
C VAL A 826 36.20 -1.81 20.77
N CYS A 827 36.75 -2.54 21.74
CA CYS A 827 37.35 -3.85 21.55
C CYS A 827 36.52 -4.94 22.23
N ASP A 828 36.33 -6.06 21.54
CA ASP A 828 35.58 -7.22 22.04
C ASP A 828 36.22 -8.55 21.57
N LEU A 829 35.86 -9.64 22.24
CA LEU A 829 36.26 -10.99 21.85
C LEU A 829 35.40 -11.49 20.67
N PRO A 830 35.99 -12.26 19.74
CA PRO A 830 35.20 -13.06 18.81
C PRO A 830 34.25 -14.01 19.58
N PRO A 831 33.08 -14.35 19.01
CA PRO A 831 32.15 -15.29 19.63
C PRO A 831 32.82 -16.66 19.87
N ALA A 832 32.53 -17.29 21.00
CA ALA A 832 33.15 -18.55 21.40
C ALA A 832 32.69 -19.76 20.57
N THR A 833 31.48 -19.71 19.99
CA THR A 833 30.94 -20.78 19.15
C THR A 833 30.15 -20.26 17.94
N ALA A 834 30.08 -21.04 16.87
CA ALA A 834 29.27 -20.73 15.69
C ALA A 834 27.76 -20.66 16.02
N HIS A 835 27.29 -21.45 17.00
CA HIS A 835 25.89 -21.43 17.45
C HIS A 835 25.49 -20.11 18.12
N GLN A 836 26.38 -19.56 18.96
CA GLN A 836 26.16 -18.24 19.58
C GLN A 836 26.12 -17.14 18.52
N GLU A 837 26.99 -17.20 17.51
CA GLU A 837 26.99 -16.25 16.40
C GLU A 837 25.71 -16.36 15.56
N PHE A 838 25.27 -17.58 15.25
CA PHE A 838 24.01 -17.83 14.55
C PHE A 838 22.81 -17.24 15.31
N THR A 839 22.71 -17.51 16.61
CA THR A 839 21.62 -17.01 17.46
C THR A 839 21.59 -15.47 17.48
N ARG A 840 22.77 -14.83 17.58
CA ARG A 840 22.91 -13.37 17.50
C ARG A 840 22.44 -12.82 16.16
N LYS A 841 22.82 -13.47 15.05
CA LYS A 841 22.43 -13.06 13.70
C LYS A 841 20.93 -13.23 13.46
N VAL A 842 20.34 -14.35 13.89
CA VAL A 842 18.89 -14.59 13.83
C VAL A 842 18.12 -13.47 14.52
N ARG A 843 18.53 -13.08 15.73
CA ARG A 843 17.90 -11.96 16.45
C ARG A 843 18.03 -10.65 15.68
N THR A 844 19.22 -10.34 15.18
CA THR A 844 19.47 -9.10 14.43
C THR A 844 18.60 -9.04 13.17
N LEU A 845 18.46 -10.16 12.46
CA LEU A 845 17.65 -10.26 11.24
C LEU A 845 16.15 -10.20 11.55
N ALA A 846 15.68 -10.87 12.60
CA ALA A 846 14.31 -10.72 13.11
C ALA A 846 14.00 -9.26 13.47
N GLY A 847 14.96 -8.58 14.10
CA GLY A 847 14.86 -7.15 14.41
C GLY A 847 14.77 -6.26 13.17
N ASN A 848 15.42 -6.62 12.05
CA ASN A 848 15.26 -5.88 10.79
C ASN A 848 13.84 -6.07 10.22
N PHE A 849 13.26 -7.28 10.28
CA PHE A 849 11.86 -7.49 9.88
C PHE A 849 10.90 -6.68 10.77
N GLN A 850 11.10 -6.70 12.09
CA GLN A 850 10.34 -5.89 13.05
C GLN A 850 10.45 -4.40 12.73
N LEU A 851 11.66 -3.92 12.41
CA LEU A 851 11.93 -2.51 12.08
C LEU A 851 11.15 -2.06 10.85
N PHE A 852 11.19 -2.81 9.74
CA PHE A 852 10.47 -2.44 8.51
C PHE A 852 8.95 -2.52 8.66
N ASN A 853 8.44 -3.47 9.44
CA ASN A 853 7.01 -3.56 9.73
C ASN A 853 6.53 -2.38 10.60
N ARG A 854 7.34 -1.98 11.58
CA ARG A 854 7.03 -0.89 12.54
C ARG A 854 7.17 0.49 11.93
N GLU A 855 8.28 0.73 11.25
CA GLU A 855 8.66 2.05 10.72
C GLU A 855 8.44 2.09 9.21
N LYS A 856 7.19 1.93 8.76
CA LYS A 856 6.81 1.86 7.33
C LYS A 856 7.33 3.02 6.49
N TRP A 857 7.60 4.18 7.11
CA TRP A 857 8.20 5.34 6.43
C TRP A 857 9.60 5.03 5.85
N LEU A 858 10.32 4.03 6.39
CA LEU A 858 11.62 3.59 5.87
C LEU A 858 11.56 3.10 4.42
N LEU A 859 10.40 2.59 3.99
CA LEU A 859 10.17 2.05 2.65
C LEU A 859 9.73 3.12 1.64
N SER A 860 9.41 4.34 2.08
CA SER A 860 8.92 5.41 1.22
C SER A 860 10.06 6.35 0.80
N PRO A 861 10.35 6.50 -0.51
CA PRO A 861 11.39 7.42 -0.98
C PRO A 861 11.04 8.89 -0.70
N ALA A 862 9.76 9.23 -0.58
CA ALA A 862 9.30 10.58 -0.27
C ALA A 862 9.49 10.96 1.22
N ARG A 863 9.50 9.97 2.13
CA ARG A 863 9.57 10.21 3.59
C ARG A 863 10.92 9.87 4.20
N ASN A 864 11.73 9.04 3.55
CA ASN A 864 13.05 8.64 4.03
C ASN A 864 14.16 9.21 3.13
N ARG A 865 14.87 10.24 3.59
CA ARG A 865 16.02 10.80 2.86
C ARG A 865 17.16 9.79 2.63
N LEU A 866 17.24 8.76 3.47
CA LEU A 866 18.21 7.67 3.38
C LEU A 866 17.60 6.44 2.71
N TRP A 867 16.52 6.59 1.92
CA TRP A 867 15.76 5.49 1.36
C TRP A 867 16.65 4.52 0.56
N TRP A 868 17.49 5.04 -0.34
CA TRP A 868 18.36 4.20 -1.16
C TRP A 868 19.31 3.35 -0.31
N GLN A 869 20.00 3.96 0.65
CA GLN A 869 20.87 3.24 1.58
C GLN A 869 20.08 2.24 2.42
N THR A 870 18.89 2.62 2.88
CA THR A 870 18.04 1.77 3.73
C THR A 870 17.56 0.53 2.97
N ILE A 871 17.09 0.70 1.74
CA ILE A 871 16.65 -0.41 0.89
C ILE A 871 17.85 -1.29 0.53
N SER A 872 18.93 -0.73 0.01
CA SER A 872 20.05 -1.52 -0.50
C SER A 872 20.89 -2.18 0.59
N HIS A 873 21.12 -1.50 1.72
CA HIS A 873 21.96 -2.00 2.81
C HIS A 873 21.20 -2.89 3.82
N LYS A 874 19.88 -2.71 3.97
CA LYS A 874 19.08 -3.46 4.95
C LYS A 874 17.97 -4.30 4.29
N ALA A 875 17.05 -3.68 3.54
CA ALA A 875 15.86 -4.38 3.05
C ALA A 875 16.20 -5.50 2.06
N LEU A 876 16.99 -5.21 1.02
CA LEU A 876 17.33 -6.20 -0.02
C LEU A 876 18.13 -7.38 0.53
N ARG A 877 18.92 -7.19 1.60
CA ARG A 877 19.63 -8.29 2.26
C ARG A 877 18.69 -9.34 2.86
N LEU A 878 17.46 -8.96 3.22
CA LEU A 878 16.44 -9.89 3.70
C LEU A 878 15.90 -10.80 2.59
N LEU A 879 16.11 -10.43 1.31
CA LEU A 879 15.72 -11.22 0.13
C LEU A 879 16.79 -12.23 -0.29
N PHE A 880 17.94 -12.32 0.40
CA PHE A 880 19.00 -13.29 0.04
C PHE A 880 18.49 -14.73 -0.09
N PRO A 881 17.76 -15.30 0.90
CA PRO A 881 17.30 -16.67 0.80
C PRO A 881 16.35 -16.95 -0.38
N PRO A 882 15.26 -16.18 -0.59
CA PRO A 882 14.38 -16.43 -1.74
C PRO A 882 15.11 -16.23 -3.08
N LEU A 883 16.00 -15.24 -3.20
CA LEU A 883 16.76 -15.05 -4.45
C LEU A 883 17.68 -16.23 -4.76
N GLN A 884 18.37 -16.80 -3.76
CA GLN A 884 19.21 -17.99 -3.97
C GLN A 884 18.39 -19.20 -4.44
N LEU A 885 17.22 -19.42 -3.81
CA LEU A 885 16.28 -20.48 -4.21
C LEU A 885 15.77 -20.26 -5.63
N THR A 886 15.40 -19.03 -5.99
CA THR A 886 14.95 -18.68 -7.35
C THR A 886 16.04 -18.92 -8.38
N VAL A 887 17.29 -18.51 -8.13
CA VAL A 887 18.40 -18.79 -9.06
C VAL A 887 18.62 -20.28 -9.21
N LEU A 888 18.61 -21.07 -8.12
CA LEU A 888 18.77 -22.53 -8.20
C LEU A 888 17.62 -23.18 -9.01
N ALA A 889 16.37 -22.86 -8.68
CA ALA A 889 15.20 -23.42 -9.36
C ALA A 889 15.17 -23.07 -10.85
N ALA A 890 15.46 -21.81 -11.18
CA ALA A 890 15.55 -21.35 -12.57
C ALA A 890 16.70 -22.03 -13.31
N ASN A 891 17.86 -22.21 -12.66
CA ASN A 891 19.01 -22.88 -13.28
C ASN A 891 18.77 -24.37 -13.53
N VAL A 892 18.07 -25.07 -12.63
CA VAL A 892 17.63 -26.46 -12.84
C VAL A 892 16.74 -26.57 -14.08
N ALA A 893 15.77 -25.65 -14.23
CA ALA A 893 14.90 -25.61 -15.40
C ALA A 893 15.69 -25.32 -16.70
N LEU A 894 16.74 -24.50 -16.64
CA LEU A 894 17.57 -24.13 -17.78
C LEU A 894 18.65 -25.16 -18.13
N ALA A 895 19.10 -25.98 -17.19
CA ALA A 895 20.17 -26.96 -17.40
C ALA A 895 19.79 -28.03 -18.45
N ALA A 896 18.51 -28.33 -18.64
CA ALA A 896 18.07 -29.23 -19.71
C ALA A 896 18.30 -28.67 -21.12
N THR A 897 18.54 -27.36 -21.25
CA THR A 897 18.53 -26.64 -22.52
C THR A 897 19.91 -26.16 -23.00
N SER A 898 20.91 -26.10 -22.14
CA SER A 898 22.25 -25.58 -22.50
C SER A 898 23.35 -26.11 -21.59
N THR A 899 24.51 -26.42 -22.19
CA THR A 899 25.73 -26.81 -21.48
C THR A 899 26.27 -25.71 -20.57
N PHE A 900 25.98 -24.44 -20.85
CA PHE A 900 26.33 -23.32 -19.98
C PHE A 900 25.61 -23.41 -18.63
N TYR A 901 24.28 -23.62 -18.65
CA TYR A 901 23.48 -23.76 -17.42
C TYR A 901 23.76 -25.07 -16.70
N GLN A 902 24.12 -26.14 -17.42
CA GLN A 902 24.62 -27.38 -16.79
C GLN A 902 25.92 -27.14 -16.01
N PHE A 903 26.89 -26.45 -16.61
CA PHE A 903 28.13 -26.10 -15.94
C PHE A 903 27.88 -25.17 -14.74
N PHE A 904 27.01 -24.16 -14.88
CA PHE A 904 26.68 -23.27 -13.78
C PHE A 904 25.94 -24.01 -12.65
N LEU A 905 25.04 -24.95 -12.99
CA LEU A 905 24.36 -25.79 -12.02
C LEU A 905 25.35 -26.70 -11.29
N PHE A 906 26.34 -27.25 -11.99
CA PHE A 906 27.43 -27.99 -11.36
C PHE A 906 28.20 -27.12 -10.35
N LEU A 907 28.52 -25.87 -10.70
CA LEU A 907 29.16 -24.94 -9.76
C LEU A 907 28.27 -24.60 -8.55
N GLN A 908 26.97 -24.43 -8.75
CA GLN A 908 26.01 -24.21 -7.66
C GLN A 908 25.91 -25.43 -6.73
N ILE A 909 25.84 -26.63 -7.30
CA ILE A 909 25.85 -27.88 -6.54
C ILE A 909 27.16 -27.99 -5.74
N LEU A 910 28.30 -27.69 -6.35
CA LEU A 910 29.60 -27.68 -5.67
C LEU A 910 29.64 -26.64 -4.53
N PHE A 911 29.04 -25.47 -4.73
CA PHE A 911 28.91 -24.44 -3.69
C PHE A 911 28.07 -24.93 -2.50
N TYR A 912 26.89 -25.50 -2.75
CA TYR A 912 26.03 -26.02 -1.68
C TYR A 912 26.61 -27.28 -1.01
N ALA A 913 27.27 -28.16 -1.77
CA ALA A 913 28.03 -29.29 -1.24
C ALA A 913 29.21 -28.81 -0.38
N GLY A 914 29.91 -27.76 -0.81
CA GLY A 914 30.94 -27.09 -0.02
C GLY A 914 30.40 -26.47 1.28
N ALA A 915 29.18 -25.93 1.26
CA ALA A 915 28.51 -25.44 2.46
C ALA A 915 28.15 -26.57 3.44
N LEU A 916 27.66 -27.71 2.94
CA LEU A 916 27.39 -28.91 3.74
C LEU A 916 28.67 -29.53 4.31
N ALA A 917 29.72 -29.67 3.48
CA ALA A 917 31.03 -30.11 3.92
C ALA A 917 31.62 -29.17 4.96
N GLY A 918 31.50 -27.84 4.77
CA GLY A 918 31.86 -26.84 5.75
C GLY A 918 31.10 -26.99 7.07
N CYS A 919 29.80 -27.30 7.02
CA CYS A 919 28.98 -27.61 8.20
C CYS A 919 29.52 -28.84 8.97
N MET A 920 29.98 -29.87 8.25
CA MET A 920 30.57 -31.08 8.84
C MET A 920 31.99 -30.84 9.39
N LEU A 921 32.78 -29.97 8.73
CA LEU A 921 34.17 -29.66 9.09
C LEU A 921 34.34 -28.61 10.21
N LEU A 922 33.27 -27.99 10.71
CA LEU A 922 33.31 -27.05 11.85
C LEU A 922 33.91 -27.66 13.13
N ARG A 923 34.00 -28.98 13.21
CA ARG A 923 34.67 -29.72 14.29
C ARG A 923 36.20 -29.67 14.22
N SER A 924 36.80 -29.32 13.07
CA SER A 924 38.25 -29.47 12.83
C SER A 924 39.11 -28.22 13.12
N GLN A 925 38.54 -27.06 13.48
CA GLN A 925 39.24 -25.77 13.70
C GLN A 925 40.12 -25.25 12.54
N ARG A 926 40.27 -26.00 11.43
CA ARG A 926 41.01 -25.61 10.22
C ARG A 926 40.11 -24.81 9.29
N LYS A 927 40.52 -23.57 8.97
CA LYS A 927 39.81 -22.67 8.05
C LYS A 927 40.28 -22.93 6.62
N TYR A 928 39.52 -23.71 5.85
CA TYR A 928 39.77 -23.89 4.41
C TYR A 928 38.76 -23.04 3.64
N TRP A 929 39.25 -22.05 2.88
CA TRP A 929 38.41 -21.00 2.28
C TRP A 929 37.30 -21.52 1.36
N PRO A 930 37.54 -22.51 0.45
CA PRO A 930 36.52 -23.05 -0.45
C PRO A 930 35.28 -23.66 0.23
N VAL A 931 35.37 -24.09 1.49
CA VAL A 931 34.23 -24.64 2.26
C VAL A 931 33.71 -23.66 3.30
N THR A 932 34.58 -22.79 3.83
CA THR A 932 34.20 -21.83 4.88
C THR A 932 33.33 -20.70 4.33
N PHE A 933 33.61 -20.22 3.11
CA PHE A 933 32.83 -19.15 2.48
C PHE A 933 31.39 -19.59 2.13
N PRO A 934 31.17 -20.69 1.38
CA PRO A 934 29.81 -21.17 1.11
C PRO A 934 29.02 -21.48 2.39
N TYR A 935 29.66 -22.10 3.37
CA TYR A 935 29.05 -22.37 4.67
C TYR A 935 28.56 -21.10 5.36
N THR A 936 29.40 -20.07 5.46
CA THR A 936 29.04 -18.80 6.12
C THR A 936 27.89 -18.09 5.40
N PHE A 937 27.90 -18.14 4.06
CA PHE A 937 26.87 -17.52 3.22
C PHE A 937 25.51 -18.21 3.38
N CYS A 938 25.48 -19.55 3.33
CA CYS A 938 24.28 -20.34 3.58
C CYS A 938 23.80 -20.20 5.03
N LEU A 939 24.70 -20.12 6.01
CA LEU A 939 24.36 -19.92 7.42
C LEU A 939 23.63 -18.58 7.66
N LEU A 940 24.09 -17.49 7.03
CA LEU A 940 23.42 -16.18 7.09
C LEU A 940 22.05 -16.20 6.41
N SER A 941 21.93 -16.94 5.29
CA SER A 941 20.66 -17.11 4.58
C SER A 941 19.66 -17.90 5.43
N TRP A 942 20.12 -18.99 6.05
CA TRP A 942 19.32 -19.74 7.01
C TRP A 942 18.93 -18.90 8.24
N ALA A 943 19.85 -18.10 8.78
CA ALA A 943 19.57 -17.20 9.89
C ALA A 943 18.49 -16.17 9.53
N THR A 944 18.42 -15.74 8.26
CA THR A 944 17.39 -14.83 7.76
C THR A 944 16.02 -15.50 7.73
N VAL A 945 15.94 -16.75 7.25
CA VAL A 945 14.70 -17.54 7.24
C VAL A 945 14.19 -17.78 8.66
N VAL A 946 15.07 -18.24 9.56
CA VAL A 946 14.72 -18.46 10.97
C VAL A 946 14.30 -17.15 11.64
N GLY A 947 14.99 -16.04 11.34
CA GLY A 947 14.64 -14.70 11.83
C GLY A 947 13.25 -14.24 11.37
N PHE A 948 12.89 -14.49 10.11
CA PHE A 948 11.56 -14.21 9.57
C PHE A 948 10.46 -15.00 10.30
N ILE A 949 10.63 -16.33 10.42
CA ILE A 949 9.68 -17.20 11.13
C ILE A 949 9.50 -16.74 12.58
N ARG A 950 10.61 -16.41 13.24
CA ARG A 950 10.63 -15.92 14.62
C ARG A 950 9.90 -14.59 14.80
N CYS A 951 10.06 -13.67 13.84
CA CYS A 951 9.35 -12.39 13.82
C CYS A 951 7.83 -12.60 13.68
N ASN A 952 7.40 -13.44 12.73
CA ASN A 952 5.97 -13.67 12.48
C ASN A 952 5.26 -14.43 13.59
N ASN A 953 5.97 -15.32 14.29
CA ASN A 953 5.39 -16.11 15.39
C ASN A 953 5.33 -15.35 16.73
N GLY A 954 5.75 -14.08 16.79
CA GLY A 954 5.76 -13.29 18.04
C GLY A 954 6.70 -13.82 19.13
N ARG A 955 7.56 -14.81 18.83
CA ARG A 955 8.43 -15.51 19.80
C ARG A 955 9.74 -14.75 20.09
N GLN A 956 9.78 -13.43 19.97
CA GLN A 956 11.01 -12.65 20.18
C GLN A 956 11.00 -11.97 21.53
N THR A 957 11.79 -12.51 22.46
CA THR A 957 11.99 -11.90 23.78
C THR A 957 13.03 -10.79 23.69
N VAL A 958 12.72 -9.61 24.24
CA VAL A 958 13.69 -8.52 24.36
C VAL A 958 14.78 -8.85 25.38
N THR A 959 14.44 -9.64 26.39
CA THR A 959 15.32 -10.15 27.43
C THR A 959 16.25 -11.25 26.88
N TRP A 960 17.54 -11.16 27.22
CA TRP A 960 18.59 -12.06 26.72
C TRP A 960 19.02 -13.08 27.77
N GLU A 961 18.70 -14.36 27.64
CA GLU A 961 19.31 -15.38 28.50
C GLU A 961 20.73 -15.70 28.02
N LYS A 962 21.70 -15.58 28.93
CA LYS A 962 23.07 -16.06 28.72
C LYS A 962 22.99 -17.59 28.70
N ALA A 963 23.49 -18.23 27.64
CA ALA A 963 23.76 -19.65 27.72
C ALA A 963 24.80 -19.85 28.83
N GLU A 964 24.48 -20.68 29.82
CA GLU A 964 25.40 -21.04 30.90
C GLU A 964 26.73 -21.49 30.31
N GLY A 965 27.79 -20.75 30.64
CA GLY A 965 29.14 -21.25 30.39
C GLY A 965 29.32 -22.46 31.28
N PHE A 966 29.51 -23.63 30.67
CA PHE A 966 29.90 -24.84 31.41
C PHE A 966 31.06 -24.49 32.34
N ALA A 967 30.82 -24.68 33.64
CA ALA A 967 31.88 -24.77 34.62
C ALA A 967 32.86 -25.84 34.16
N VAL A 968 34.12 -25.47 33.98
CA VAL A 968 35.20 -26.46 33.80
C VAL A 968 35.42 -27.09 35.17
N ALA A 969 34.70 -28.19 35.42
CA ALA A 969 34.97 -29.09 36.53
C ALA A 969 35.94 -30.19 36.06
N GLY A 970 37.17 -30.15 36.57
CA GLY A 970 38.01 -31.32 36.82
C GLY A 970 38.75 -31.98 35.64
N MET A 971 40.00 -31.57 35.41
CA MET A 971 41.09 -32.54 35.29
C MET A 971 42.19 -32.12 36.26
N GLY A 972 42.36 -32.93 37.31
CA GLY A 972 43.47 -32.84 38.23
C GLY A 972 44.75 -33.43 37.64
N GLY A 973 45.87 -32.94 38.16
CA GLY A 973 47.17 -33.62 38.16
C GLY A 973 48.06 -33.39 36.95
N ILE A 974 48.99 -32.44 37.06
CA ILE A 974 50.45 -32.66 37.07
C ILE A 974 51.06 -31.39 37.64
N GLY A 975 51.77 -31.53 38.76
CA GLY A 975 52.21 -30.41 39.59
C GLY A 975 53.44 -29.67 39.08
N VAL A 976 53.55 -28.40 39.47
CA VAL A 976 54.82 -27.74 39.79
C VAL A 976 54.58 -26.81 40.98
N LYS A 977 55.50 -26.87 41.94
CA LYS A 977 55.51 -26.28 43.28
C LYS A 977 55.28 -24.76 43.33
N SER A 978 54.66 -24.32 44.43
CA SER A 978 54.76 -22.96 44.99
C SER A 978 56.19 -22.63 45.44
N PRO A 979 56.47 -21.34 45.62
CA PRO A 979 57.04 -20.90 46.88
C PRO A 979 56.12 -19.91 47.60
N GLU A 980 56.14 -20.06 48.91
CA GLU A 980 55.41 -19.36 49.95
C GLU A 980 55.70 -17.86 50.02
N THR A 981 54.81 -17.16 50.74
CA THR A 981 54.96 -16.01 51.66
C THR A 981 53.81 -15.03 51.39
N GLY A 982 53.00 -14.58 52.33
CA GLY A 982 52.93 -14.79 53.78
C GLY A 982 51.65 -14.09 54.26
N ASP A 983 51.06 -14.61 55.33
CA ASP A 983 49.88 -14.10 55.99
C ASP A 983 50.07 -12.72 56.65
N LEU A 984 48.92 -12.11 56.97
CA LEU A 984 48.57 -11.22 58.10
C LEU A 984 48.08 -9.81 57.71
N PRO A 985 47.19 -9.15 58.51
CA PRO A 985 45.76 -9.48 58.61
C PRO A 985 44.84 -8.23 58.67
N HIS A 986 43.53 -8.51 58.72
CA HIS A 986 42.33 -7.68 59.01
C HIS A 986 41.53 -7.15 57.82
#